data_AF-A0A8F4FPJ1-F1
#
_entry.id   AF-A0A8F4FPJ1-F1
#
_cell.length_a   1.000
_cell.length_b   1.000
_cell.length_c   1.000
_cell.angle_alpha   90.00
_cell.angle_beta   90.00
_cell.angle_gamma   90.00
#
_symmetry.space_group_name_H-M   'P 1'
#
loop_
_entity.id
_entity.type
_entity.pdbx_description
1 polymer ?
#
loop_
_entity_poly.entity_id
_entity_poly.type
_entity_poly.pdbx_seq_one_letter_code
_entity_poly.pdbx_strand_id
1 'polypeptide(L)'
;MPDAADRPLLDPDTIAGHAFTRSRKGYEADEVRAYLVSLASQVREAQQRRADLERRVAELERRAVDPKDLDEDAVTQLLGEETARVLETARKAANDIRSRAEEAAKARTDDADDQATATRSSADQYADGVRSSADEAAVRAKAEADEYAEATRSAADAETTAQRASADEYSGAIRGAADEEVAALRATATAEIDRVRAEAETVLADRTAEAEVRATAIVGEADAYSARTREDADRYAEATRAAADSYRADVQSAADAYRDAATSEGDRLRSEALADAEATRSAADADAVERREAGEAEVEQVLADAREQGRSMVQEARTYRERVIADLADRRRGARAQLEQLAATRDALAVTLTDVAGRIESSHRSLQDAIIDPREVGDLARDRTTLEAADVPEVPATSVAVGEVDGPPAASIEDEPIEAADDEGADAGPVPADAEDALPEDELADAPAAEEPVVAEIAVVEPEPDAGPEPDAPTDEAEGEDASPEAAVAPEPEDDHLDAEPDDAELEAAAGPEGPDQPEGEVEPEAASDDTASALEPEPEPDAEADPEPEAETEVDDLFARIRADREQAESAAAEAPEPDGAATGDEPTTVVEAVAVDGEGGEPEVEVAEKDDADPDTDLLDLRDATTDEIERQLARRLKRVLSDEQNEVLDLLRRTRGNPGASEVLPSEDDHLARYTTAALEDLTAAERAGAGFYGDAPRRTADVRDVGSEFAATMVRQIRGRLERAFDDGGDENEVGERIRACYREWKTQRIADTARHYVIAAFSRGVAEAAPDGASFRWLVDHGDAAAPDCDDNALAGAVRKGETFPTGDLCPPAHPGCRCLLVLVDAT
;
A
#
# COMPACT_ATOMS: atom_id res chain seq x y z
N MET A 1 -113.68 -5.08 -137.63
CA MET A 1 -115.05 -5.30 -138.17
C MET A 1 -115.08 -6.68 -138.78
N PRO A 2 -116.11 -7.51 -138.53
CA PRO A 2 -116.27 -8.78 -139.25
C PRO A 2 -116.67 -8.50 -140.71
N ASP A 3 -116.15 -9.29 -141.64
CA ASP A 3 -116.50 -9.16 -143.06
C ASP A 3 -117.71 -10.04 -143.42
N ALA A 4 -118.59 -9.51 -144.27
CA ALA A 4 -119.93 -10.07 -144.52
C ALA A 4 -119.98 -10.86 -145.85
N ALA A 5 -119.01 -11.75 -146.04
CA ALA A 5 -118.73 -12.42 -147.31
C ALA A 5 -119.41 -13.79 -147.48
N ASP A 6 -120.73 -13.90 -147.24
CA ASP A 6 -121.51 -15.05 -147.75
C ASP A 6 -123.00 -14.72 -148.00
N ARG A 7 -123.24 -13.90 -149.02
CA ARG A 7 -124.54 -13.81 -149.73
C ARG A 7 -124.26 -13.72 -151.24
N PRO A 8 -125.02 -14.45 -152.08
CA PRO A 8 -124.68 -14.63 -153.48
C PRO A 8 -124.67 -13.30 -154.24
N LEU A 9 -123.69 -13.15 -155.13
CA LEU A 9 -123.63 -12.06 -156.09
C LEU A 9 -124.74 -12.23 -157.15
N LEU A 10 -125.19 -11.11 -157.72
CA LEU A 10 -126.11 -11.10 -158.86
C LEU A 10 -125.44 -11.67 -160.11
N ASP A 11 -125.59 -12.98 -160.32
CA ASP A 11 -125.22 -13.65 -161.55
C ASP A 11 -126.28 -13.44 -162.65
N PRO A 12 -125.95 -12.83 -163.81
CA PRO A 12 -126.88 -12.66 -164.93
C PRO A 12 -127.50 -13.95 -165.46
N ASP A 13 -126.76 -15.05 -165.47
CA ASP A 13 -127.22 -16.32 -166.06
C ASP A 13 -128.28 -16.98 -165.17
N THR A 14 -128.11 -16.93 -163.84
CA THR A 14 -129.12 -17.30 -162.84
C THR A 14 -130.40 -16.47 -162.96
N ILE A 15 -130.31 -15.21 -163.41
CA ILE A 15 -131.50 -14.37 -163.68
C ILE A 15 -132.20 -14.80 -164.97
N ALA A 16 -131.44 -15.04 -166.04
CA ALA A 16 -131.97 -15.47 -167.33
C ALA A 16 -132.60 -16.87 -167.28
N GLY A 17 -132.08 -17.74 -166.41
CA GLY A 17 -132.57 -19.11 -166.20
C GLY A 17 -133.78 -19.27 -165.28
N HIS A 18 -134.27 -18.20 -164.63
CA HIS A 18 -135.32 -18.34 -163.61
C HIS A 18 -136.69 -18.70 -164.22
N ALA A 19 -137.08 -19.98 -164.08
CA ALA A 19 -138.38 -20.48 -164.51
C ALA A 19 -139.48 -20.12 -163.50
N PHE A 20 -140.67 -19.78 -164.01
CA PHE A 20 -141.87 -19.52 -163.21
C PHE A 20 -142.93 -20.59 -163.47
N THR A 21 -143.71 -20.92 -162.45
CA THR A 21 -144.85 -21.82 -162.56
C THR A 21 -145.94 -21.23 -163.47
N ARG A 22 -146.74 -22.09 -164.12
CA ARG A 22 -147.69 -21.67 -165.17
C ARG A 22 -149.13 -21.82 -164.70
N SER A 23 -149.82 -20.69 -164.59
CA SER A 23 -151.25 -20.62 -164.33
C SER A 23 -152.06 -20.89 -165.61
N ARG A 24 -153.38 -21.12 -165.46
CA ARG A 24 -154.29 -21.40 -166.60
C ARG A 24 -154.43 -20.24 -167.60
N LYS A 25 -153.75 -19.10 -167.37
CA LYS A 25 -153.76 -17.93 -168.25
C LYS A 25 -152.41 -17.17 -168.34
N GLY A 26 -151.30 -17.77 -167.93
CA GLY A 26 -149.98 -17.13 -167.97
C GLY A 26 -148.94 -17.82 -167.10
N TYR A 27 -147.95 -17.07 -166.61
CA TYR A 27 -147.17 -17.46 -165.45
C TYR A 27 -147.95 -17.16 -164.15
N GLU A 28 -147.45 -17.63 -163.01
CA GLU A 28 -147.97 -17.29 -161.69
C GLU A 28 -147.51 -15.86 -161.33
N ALA A 29 -148.47 -15.01 -160.94
CA ALA A 29 -148.27 -13.57 -160.92
C ALA A 29 -147.60 -13.04 -159.64
N ASP A 30 -147.59 -13.83 -158.57
CA ASP A 30 -147.04 -13.46 -157.27
C ASP A 30 -145.66 -14.10 -157.05
N GLU A 31 -145.39 -15.27 -157.63
CA GLU A 31 -144.03 -15.82 -157.81
C GLU A 31 -143.15 -14.89 -158.64
N VAL A 32 -143.63 -14.45 -159.82
CA VAL A 32 -142.95 -13.45 -160.67
C VAL A 32 -142.74 -12.13 -159.92
N ARG A 33 -143.75 -11.68 -159.14
CA ARG A 33 -143.66 -10.44 -158.36
C ARG A 33 -142.63 -10.56 -157.23
N ALA A 34 -142.62 -11.67 -156.49
CA ALA A 34 -141.67 -11.93 -155.42
C ALA A 34 -140.23 -11.97 -155.95
N TYR A 35 -140.01 -12.64 -157.09
CA TYR A 35 -138.70 -12.68 -157.73
C TYR A 35 -138.25 -11.29 -158.20
N LEU A 36 -139.12 -10.53 -158.89
CA LEU A 36 -138.80 -9.16 -159.32
C LEU A 36 -138.55 -8.20 -158.15
N VAL A 37 -139.23 -8.38 -157.00
CA VAL A 37 -138.97 -7.59 -155.78
C VAL A 37 -137.62 -7.97 -155.15
N SER A 38 -137.28 -9.26 -155.10
CA SER A 38 -135.96 -9.73 -154.66
C SER A 38 -134.86 -9.17 -155.56
N LEU A 39 -135.02 -9.29 -156.87
CA LEU A 39 -134.09 -8.78 -157.87
C LEU A 39 -133.91 -7.26 -157.77
N ALA A 40 -135.02 -6.52 -157.66
CA ALA A 40 -134.99 -5.07 -157.45
C ALA A 40 -134.34 -4.67 -156.11
N SER A 41 -134.36 -5.53 -155.08
CA SER A 41 -133.61 -5.31 -153.84
C SER A 41 -132.11 -5.48 -154.06
N GLN A 42 -131.70 -6.61 -154.65
CA GLN A 42 -130.29 -6.91 -154.92
C GLN A 42 -129.66 -5.89 -155.88
N VAL A 43 -130.39 -5.44 -156.91
CA VAL A 43 -129.91 -4.41 -157.85
C VAL A 43 -129.73 -3.05 -157.16
N ARG A 44 -130.61 -2.66 -156.23
CA ARG A 44 -130.42 -1.44 -155.43
C ARG A 44 -129.20 -1.56 -154.51
N GLU A 45 -128.98 -2.72 -153.90
CA GLU A 45 -127.81 -2.96 -153.05
C GLU A 45 -126.49 -2.93 -153.85
N ALA A 46 -126.48 -3.53 -155.05
CA ALA A 46 -125.34 -3.46 -155.96
C ALA A 46 -125.07 -2.02 -156.45
N GLN A 47 -126.11 -1.24 -156.76
CA GLN A 47 -125.97 0.18 -157.11
C GLN A 47 -125.45 1.01 -155.92
N GLN A 48 -125.90 0.74 -154.70
CA GLN A 48 -125.37 1.38 -153.48
C GLN A 48 -123.91 1.02 -153.23
N ARG A 49 -123.53 -0.26 -153.34
CA ARG A 49 -122.12 -0.69 -153.24
C ARG A 49 -121.25 -0.03 -154.31
N ARG A 50 -121.73 0.08 -155.56
CA ARG A 50 -121.01 0.80 -156.62
C ARG A 50 -120.82 2.28 -156.27
N ALA A 51 -121.87 2.96 -155.80
CA ALA A 51 -121.81 4.37 -155.40
C ALA A 51 -120.96 4.63 -154.13
N ASP A 52 -120.75 3.63 -153.27
CA ASP A 52 -119.81 3.71 -152.14
C ASP A 52 -118.36 3.51 -152.59
N LEU A 53 -118.12 2.56 -153.50
CA LEU A 53 -116.80 2.35 -154.13
C LEU A 53 -116.38 3.54 -154.99
N GLU A 54 -117.29 4.08 -155.82
CA GLU A 54 -117.06 5.31 -156.60
C GLU A 54 -116.69 6.49 -155.68
N ARG A 55 -117.30 6.59 -154.49
CA ARG A 55 -116.96 7.63 -153.51
C ARG A 55 -115.60 7.41 -152.84
N ARG A 56 -115.22 6.15 -152.55
CA ARG A 56 -113.90 5.80 -152.01
C ARG A 56 -112.79 6.04 -153.03
N VAL A 57 -113.02 5.71 -154.30
CA VAL A 57 -112.10 6.04 -155.42
C VAL A 57 -111.93 7.57 -155.49
N ALA A 58 -113.02 8.34 -155.51
CA ALA A 58 -112.96 9.81 -155.53
C ALA A 58 -112.49 10.49 -154.22
N GLU A 59 -112.23 9.73 -153.15
CA GLU A 59 -111.49 10.17 -151.97
C GLU A 59 -110.01 9.82 -152.10
N LEU A 60 -109.68 8.59 -152.53
CA LEU A 60 -108.31 8.14 -152.76
C LEU A 60 -107.62 8.94 -153.87
N GLU A 61 -108.29 9.21 -154.99
CA GLU A 61 -107.81 10.11 -156.05
C GLU A 61 -107.60 11.55 -155.56
N ARG A 62 -108.28 11.95 -154.47
CA ARG A 62 -108.13 13.28 -153.85
C ARG A 62 -107.03 13.33 -152.78
N ARG A 63 -106.53 12.17 -152.37
CA ARG A 63 -105.44 12.00 -151.39
C ARG A 63 -104.14 11.54 -152.06
N ALA A 64 -104.23 10.96 -153.25
CA ALA A 64 -103.12 10.68 -154.15
C ALA A 64 -102.80 11.91 -155.02
N VAL A 65 -102.08 12.88 -154.41
CA VAL A 65 -101.47 13.98 -155.15
C VAL A 65 -100.46 13.39 -156.16
N ASP A 66 -100.47 13.88 -157.41
CA ASP A 66 -99.54 13.40 -158.45
C ASP A 66 -98.09 13.73 -158.03
N PRO A 67 -97.15 12.76 -158.01
CA PRO A 67 -95.77 12.99 -157.59
C PRO A 67 -94.96 13.93 -158.51
N LYS A 68 -95.58 14.57 -159.51
CA LYS A 68 -95.00 15.67 -160.30
C LYS A 68 -95.32 17.07 -159.75
N ASP A 69 -96.33 17.19 -158.87
CA ASP A 69 -96.76 18.46 -158.28
C ASP A 69 -96.26 18.62 -156.82
N LEU A 70 -95.36 17.74 -156.36
CA LEU A 70 -94.63 17.87 -155.10
C LEU A 70 -93.26 18.52 -155.37
N ASP A 71 -93.07 19.72 -154.82
CA ASP A 71 -91.84 20.50 -154.96
C ASP A 71 -90.63 19.83 -154.29
N GLU A 72 -89.42 20.07 -154.82
CA GLU A 72 -88.18 19.47 -154.31
C GLU A 72 -87.88 19.97 -152.87
N ASP A 73 -88.20 21.23 -152.59
CA ASP A 73 -88.16 21.82 -151.25
C ASP A 73 -89.16 21.15 -150.28
N ALA A 74 -90.35 20.74 -150.76
CA ALA A 74 -91.37 20.10 -149.93
C ALA A 74 -91.00 18.64 -149.60
N VAL A 75 -90.39 17.92 -150.55
CA VAL A 75 -89.90 16.54 -150.33
C VAL A 75 -88.69 16.55 -149.39
N THR A 76 -87.74 17.47 -149.60
CA THR A 76 -86.59 17.62 -148.68
C THR A 76 -87.01 18.09 -147.29
N GLN A 77 -88.03 18.95 -147.15
CA GLN A 77 -88.60 19.30 -145.84
C GLN A 77 -89.21 18.08 -145.14
N LEU A 78 -90.08 17.30 -145.79
CA LEU A 78 -90.73 16.15 -145.16
C LEU A 78 -89.72 15.05 -144.79
N LEU A 79 -88.71 14.80 -145.64
CA LEU A 79 -87.61 13.90 -145.30
C LEU A 79 -86.74 14.46 -144.17
N GLY A 80 -86.52 15.77 -144.13
CA GLY A 80 -85.80 16.49 -143.08
C GLY A 80 -86.51 16.43 -141.73
N GLU A 81 -87.84 16.60 -141.69
CA GLU A 81 -88.63 16.48 -140.47
C GLU A 81 -88.62 15.05 -139.92
N GLU A 82 -88.77 14.03 -140.77
CA GLU A 82 -88.80 12.64 -140.30
C GLU A 82 -87.38 12.15 -139.92
N THR A 83 -86.34 12.52 -140.66
CA THR A 83 -84.95 12.26 -140.24
C THR A 83 -84.58 13.02 -138.97
N ALA A 84 -85.09 14.24 -138.76
CA ALA A 84 -84.94 14.95 -137.48
C ALA A 84 -85.66 14.22 -136.33
N ARG A 85 -86.89 13.70 -136.53
CA ARG A 85 -87.58 12.87 -135.51
C ARG A 85 -86.79 11.61 -135.16
N VAL A 86 -86.25 10.91 -136.17
CA VAL A 86 -85.43 9.70 -135.95
C VAL A 86 -84.13 10.03 -135.23
N LEU A 87 -83.42 11.09 -135.64
CA LEU A 87 -82.19 11.54 -134.98
C LEU A 87 -82.44 12.02 -133.56
N GLU A 88 -83.54 12.72 -133.29
CA GLU A 88 -83.88 13.19 -131.95
C GLU A 88 -84.32 12.04 -131.04
N THR A 89 -85.07 11.07 -131.56
CA THR A 89 -85.39 9.83 -130.83
C THR A 89 -84.13 9.02 -130.54
N ALA A 90 -83.18 8.95 -131.49
CA ALA A 90 -81.88 8.28 -131.29
C ALA A 90 -80.98 9.02 -130.29
N ARG A 91 -80.93 10.37 -130.31
CA ARG A 91 -80.22 11.19 -129.31
C ARG A 91 -80.83 11.01 -127.92
N LYS A 92 -82.16 11.04 -127.82
CA LYS A 92 -82.86 10.79 -126.56
C LYS A 92 -82.52 9.40 -126.04
N ALA A 93 -82.67 8.35 -126.85
CA ALA A 93 -82.30 6.98 -126.46
C ALA A 93 -80.81 6.86 -126.07
N ALA A 94 -79.90 7.54 -126.76
CA ALA A 94 -78.47 7.56 -126.41
C ALA A 94 -78.18 8.30 -125.09
N ASN A 95 -78.90 9.38 -124.80
CA ASN A 95 -78.81 10.09 -123.51
C ASN A 95 -79.47 9.27 -122.38
N ASP A 96 -80.62 8.64 -122.63
CA ASP A 96 -81.30 7.73 -121.68
C ASP A 96 -80.44 6.49 -121.39
N ILE A 97 -79.65 6.01 -122.37
CA ILE A 97 -78.64 4.95 -122.17
C ILE A 97 -77.45 5.50 -121.37
N ARG A 98 -76.97 6.72 -121.66
CA ARG A 98 -75.83 7.32 -120.96
C ARG A 98 -76.15 7.57 -119.49
N SER A 99 -77.29 8.18 -119.18
CA SER A 99 -77.75 8.43 -117.79
C SER A 99 -77.78 7.13 -117.00
N ARG A 100 -78.45 6.09 -117.51
CA ARG A 100 -78.49 4.77 -116.87
C ARG A 100 -77.12 4.08 -116.77
N ALA A 101 -76.18 4.35 -117.69
CA ALA A 101 -74.83 3.83 -117.62
C ALA A 101 -73.97 4.58 -116.59
N GLU A 102 -74.15 5.90 -116.44
CA GLU A 102 -73.52 6.76 -115.44
C GLU A 102 -74.08 6.45 -114.04
N GLU A 103 -75.40 6.32 -113.90
CA GLU A 103 -76.09 5.85 -112.70
C GLU A 103 -75.62 4.45 -112.28
N ALA A 104 -75.56 3.48 -113.21
CA ALA A 104 -75.09 2.12 -112.92
C ALA A 104 -73.57 2.01 -112.75
N ALA A 105 -72.79 2.98 -113.25
CA ALA A 105 -71.37 3.11 -112.94
C ALA A 105 -71.19 3.65 -111.52
N LYS A 106 -71.90 4.73 -111.15
CA LYS A 106 -71.88 5.28 -109.79
C LYS A 106 -72.35 4.27 -108.76
N ALA A 107 -73.47 3.59 -109.00
CA ALA A 107 -73.96 2.55 -108.09
C ALA A 107 -72.94 1.41 -107.88
N ARG A 108 -72.04 1.16 -108.84
CA ARG A 108 -70.93 0.20 -108.70
C ARG A 108 -69.67 0.78 -108.05
N THR A 109 -69.44 2.09 -108.08
CA THR A 109 -68.36 2.71 -107.29
C THR A 109 -68.79 2.85 -105.84
N ASP A 110 -70.02 3.31 -105.59
CA ASP A 110 -70.60 3.44 -104.26
C ASP A 110 -70.62 2.07 -103.54
N ASP A 111 -71.11 1.01 -104.20
CA ASP A 111 -71.09 -0.38 -103.68
C ASP A 111 -69.66 -0.90 -103.44
N ALA A 112 -68.69 -0.55 -104.29
CA ALA A 112 -67.29 -0.95 -104.10
C ALA A 112 -66.61 -0.20 -102.94
N ASP A 113 -66.92 1.09 -102.74
CA ASP A 113 -66.40 1.90 -101.63
C ASP A 113 -67.05 1.50 -100.30
N ASP A 114 -68.35 1.15 -100.29
CA ASP A 114 -69.04 0.55 -99.14
C ASP A 114 -68.42 -0.80 -98.77
N GLN A 115 -68.22 -1.70 -99.75
CA GLN A 115 -67.55 -2.99 -99.54
C GLN A 115 -66.10 -2.82 -99.04
N ALA A 116 -65.34 -1.87 -99.60
CA ALA A 116 -63.98 -1.56 -99.14
C ALA A 116 -63.97 -1.01 -97.71
N THR A 117 -64.97 -0.20 -97.34
CA THR A 117 -65.12 0.37 -96.00
C THR A 117 -65.52 -0.70 -94.97
N ALA A 118 -66.46 -1.58 -95.31
CA ALA A 118 -66.81 -2.74 -94.49
C ALA A 118 -65.62 -3.71 -94.32
N THR A 119 -64.83 -3.94 -95.38
CA THR A 119 -63.62 -4.79 -95.33
C THR A 119 -62.54 -4.18 -94.44
N ARG A 120 -62.30 -2.87 -94.52
CA ARG A 120 -61.37 -2.17 -93.59
C ARG A 120 -61.88 -2.28 -92.16
N SER A 121 -63.10 -1.86 -91.88
CA SER A 121 -63.64 -1.83 -90.52
C SER A 121 -63.64 -3.21 -89.84
N SER A 122 -63.91 -4.29 -90.58
CA SER A 122 -63.83 -5.65 -90.06
C SER A 122 -62.39 -6.16 -89.87
N ALA A 123 -61.44 -5.73 -90.70
CA ALA A 123 -60.01 -5.99 -90.50
C ALA A 123 -59.44 -5.22 -89.31
N ASP A 124 -59.87 -3.96 -89.11
CA ASP A 124 -59.49 -3.12 -87.97
C ASP A 124 -60.02 -3.72 -86.65
N GLN A 125 -61.31 -4.08 -86.60
CA GLN A 125 -61.92 -4.77 -85.46
C GLN A 125 -61.20 -6.10 -85.13
N TYR A 126 -60.79 -6.86 -86.14
CA TYR A 126 -60.00 -8.08 -85.92
C TYR A 126 -58.59 -7.78 -85.39
N ALA A 127 -57.92 -6.76 -85.92
CA ALA A 127 -56.60 -6.35 -85.46
C ALA A 127 -56.62 -5.86 -84.00
N ASP A 128 -57.63 -5.09 -83.61
CA ASP A 128 -57.81 -4.61 -82.23
C ASP A 128 -58.18 -5.74 -81.27
N GLY A 129 -59.01 -6.69 -81.69
CA GLY A 129 -59.29 -7.91 -80.92
C GLY A 129 -58.03 -8.78 -80.70
N VAL A 130 -57.17 -8.90 -81.71
CA VAL A 130 -55.87 -9.60 -81.60
C VAL A 130 -54.90 -8.83 -80.70
N ARG A 131 -54.86 -7.50 -80.76
CA ARG A 131 -54.05 -6.66 -79.85
C ARG A 131 -54.49 -6.85 -78.40
N SER A 132 -55.77 -6.61 -78.08
CA SER A 132 -56.31 -6.78 -76.73
C SER A 132 -56.02 -8.18 -76.18
N SER A 133 -56.23 -9.23 -76.98
CA SER A 133 -55.97 -10.60 -76.56
C SER A 133 -54.48 -10.88 -76.30
N ALA A 134 -53.58 -10.25 -77.07
CA ALA A 134 -52.13 -10.35 -76.86
C ALA A 134 -51.65 -9.54 -75.64
N ASP A 135 -52.17 -8.32 -75.44
CA ASP A 135 -51.85 -7.47 -74.30
C ASP A 135 -52.33 -8.11 -72.98
N GLU A 136 -53.55 -8.66 -72.96
CA GLU A 136 -54.05 -9.47 -71.85
C GLU A 136 -53.17 -10.71 -71.58
N ALA A 137 -52.69 -11.39 -72.63
CA ALA A 137 -51.82 -12.54 -72.48
C ALA A 137 -50.44 -12.14 -71.94
N ALA A 138 -49.90 -10.99 -72.34
CA ALA A 138 -48.66 -10.44 -71.80
C ALA A 138 -48.81 -10.02 -70.33
N VAL A 139 -49.94 -9.42 -69.95
CA VAL A 139 -50.25 -9.07 -68.54
C VAL A 139 -50.36 -10.33 -67.68
N ARG A 140 -51.07 -11.38 -68.14
CA ARG A 140 -51.15 -12.67 -67.42
C ARG A 140 -49.77 -13.32 -67.28
N ALA A 141 -49.02 -13.44 -68.38
CA ALA A 141 -47.67 -14.03 -68.35
C ALA A 141 -46.68 -13.25 -67.47
N LYS A 142 -46.82 -11.92 -67.35
CA LYS A 142 -46.03 -11.13 -66.40
C LYS A 142 -46.45 -11.41 -64.96
N ALA A 143 -47.75 -11.43 -64.66
CA ALA A 143 -48.25 -11.71 -63.31
C ALA A 143 -47.82 -13.11 -62.82
N GLU A 144 -47.92 -14.13 -63.67
CA GLU A 144 -47.46 -15.50 -63.41
C GLU A 144 -45.93 -15.55 -63.17
N ALA A 145 -45.15 -14.75 -63.89
CA ALA A 145 -43.69 -14.66 -63.71
C ALA A 145 -43.28 -13.89 -62.45
N ASP A 146 -43.98 -12.79 -62.12
CA ASP A 146 -43.78 -12.00 -60.90
C ASP A 146 -44.14 -12.84 -59.66
N GLU A 147 -45.25 -13.60 -59.69
CA GLU A 147 -45.67 -14.55 -58.63
C GLU A 147 -44.63 -15.66 -58.43
N TYR A 148 -44.14 -16.28 -59.51
CA TYR A 148 -43.10 -17.30 -59.42
C TYR A 148 -41.77 -16.75 -58.87
N ALA A 149 -41.40 -15.53 -59.24
CA ALA A 149 -40.21 -14.86 -58.72
C ALA A 149 -40.35 -14.55 -57.22
N GLU A 150 -41.54 -14.14 -56.76
CA GLU A 150 -41.81 -13.90 -55.34
C GLU A 150 -41.75 -15.20 -54.53
N ALA A 151 -42.44 -16.25 -54.98
CA ALA A 151 -42.42 -17.56 -54.33
C ALA A 151 -40.99 -18.14 -54.24
N THR A 152 -40.18 -17.94 -55.28
CA THR A 152 -38.77 -18.39 -55.31
C THR A 152 -37.90 -17.61 -54.32
N ARG A 153 -38.08 -16.28 -54.21
CA ARG A 153 -37.35 -15.47 -53.23
C ARG A 153 -37.74 -15.82 -51.80
N SER A 154 -39.05 -15.85 -51.51
CA SER A 154 -39.58 -16.20 -50.19
C SER A 154 -39.11 -17.58 -49.71
N ALA A 155 -39.02 -18.57 -50.60
CA ALA A 155 -38.45 -19.88 -50.28
C ALA A 155 -36.95 -19.83 -49.92
N ALA A 156 -36.15 -19.05 -50.66
CA ALA A 156 -34.72 -18.89 -50.39
C ALA A 156 -34.44 -18.08 -49.11
N ASP A 157 -35.24 -17.05 -48.83
CA ASP A 157 -35.16 -16.27 -47.59
C ASP A 157 -35.55 -17.13 -46.38
N ALA A 158 -36.57 -17.99 -46.52
CA ALA A 158 -36.92 -18.98 -45.49
C ALA A 158 -35.83 -20.03 -45.28
N GLU A 159 -35.24 -20.58 -46.35
CA GLU A 159 -34.14 -21.55 -46.23
C GLU A 159 -32.90 -20.94 -45.58
N THR A 160 -32.46 -19.75 -46.00
CA THR A 160 -31.30 -19.08 -45.39
C THR A 160 -31.56 -18.65 -43.94
N THR A 161 -32.80 -18.33 -43.57
CA THR A 161 -33.20 -18.09 -42.18
C THR A 161 -33.12 -19.37 -41.34
N ALA A 162 -33.59 -20.51 -41.86
CA ALA A 162 -33.47 -21.80 -41.20
C ALA A 162 -32.00 -22.25 -41.04
N GLN A 163 -31.17 -22.07 -42.09
CA GLN A 163 -29.74 -22.38 -42.04
C GLN A 163 -29.01 -21.53 -40.99
N ARG A 164 -29.35 -20.23 -40.85
CA ARG A 164 -28.81 -19.36 -39.78
C ARG A 164 -29.24 -19.88 -38.39
N ALA A 165 -30.53 -20.14 -38.19
CA ALA A 165 -31.04 -20.63 -36.90
C ALA A 165 -30.35 -21.94 -36.45
N SER A 166 -30.13 -22.90 -37.35
CA SER A 166 -29.38 -24.12 -37.05
C SER A 166 -27.88 -23.89 -36.82
N ALA A 167 -27.27 -22.89 -37.46
CA ALA A 167 -25.88 -22.49 -37.20
C ALA A 167 -25.73 -21.79 -35.85
N ASP A 168 -26.71 -20.97 -35.45
CA ASP A 168 -26.77 -20.31 -34.14
C ASP A 168 -27.02 -21.33 -33.01
N GLU A 169 -27.91 -22.31 -33.23
CA GLU A 169 -28.15 -23.44 -32.32
C GLU A 169 -26.88 -24.28 -32.11
N TYR A 170 -26.21 -24.69 -33.21
CA TYR A 170 -24.93 -25.41 -33.14
C TYR A 170 -23.85 -24.58 -32.41
N SER A 171 -23.73 -23.30 -32.74
CA SER A 171 -22.77 -22.39 -32.10
C SER A 171 -23.11 -22.11 -30.63
N GLY A 172 -24.39 -22.22 -30.24
CA GLY A 172 -24.84 -22.21 -28.85
C GLY A 172 -24.44 -23.49 -28.11
N ALA A 173 -24.68 -24.66 -28.71
CA ALA A 173 -24.34 -25.96 -28.13
C ALA A 173 -22.82 -26.12 -27.91
N ILE A 174 -21.99 -25.71 -28.87
CA ILE A 174 -20.52 -25.74 -28.73
C ILE A 174 -20.04 -24.80 -27.61
N ARG A 175 -20.62 -23.59 -27.49
CA ARG A 175 -20.28 -22.68 -26.38
C ARG A 175 -20.70 -23.24 -25.03
N GLY A 176 -21.94 -23.74 -24.90
CA GLY A 176 -22.43 -24.33 -23.66
C GLY A 176 -21.60 -25.53 -23.19
N ALA A 177 -21.15 -26.38 -24.12
CA ALA A 177 -20.24 -27.48 -23.79
C ALA A 177 -18.85 -27.00 -23.33
N ALA A 178 -18.30 -25.96 -23.96
CA ALA A 178 -17.03 -25.36 -23.53
C ALA A 178 -17.16 -24.64 -22.18
N ASP A 179 -18.28 -23.95 -21.92
CA ASP A 179 -18.58 -23.32 -20.63
C ASP A 179 -18.71 -24.37 -19.51
N GLU A 180 -19.31 -25.54 -19.79
CA GLU A 180 -19.40 -26.66 -18.85
C GLU A 180 -18.02 -27.30 -18.58
N GLU A 181 -17.19 -27.51 -19.62
CA GLU A 181 -15.82 -28.00 -19.47
C GLU A 181 -14.94 -27.04 -18.66
N VAL A 182 -15.01 -25.73 -18.95
CA VAL A 182 -14.30 -24.70 -18.19
C VAL A 182 -14.80 -24.61 -16.75
N ALA A 183 -16.10 -24.81 -16.49
CA ALA A 183 -16.63 -24.88 -15.13
C ALA A 183 -16.11 -26.11 -14.36
N ALA A 184 -16.03 -27.29 -15.01
CA ALA A 184 -15.48 -28.51 -14.41
C ALA A 184 -13.97 -28.39 -14.13
N LEU A 185 -13.21 -27.77 -15.04
CA LEU A 185 -11.79 -27.48 -14.84
C LEU A 185 -11.57 -26.51 -13.67
N ARG A 186 -12.36 -25.43 -13.58
CA ARG A 186 -12.33 -24.48 -12.45
C ARG A 186 -12.65 -25.17 -11.11
N ALA A 187 -13.70 -25.98 -11.05
CA ALA A 187 -14.07 -26.72 -9.85
C ALA A 187 -12.95 -27.70 -9.40
N THR A 188 -12.28 -28.33 -10.35
CA THR A 188 -11.13 -29.21 -10.08
C THR A 188 -9.93 -28.42 -9.56
N ALA A 189 -9.62 -27.27 -10.17
CA ALA A 189 -8.53 -26.40 -9.72
C ALA A 189 -8.76 -25.84 -8.31
N THR A 190 -9.98 -25.40 -7.98
CA THR A 190 -10.34 -24.96 -6.62
C THR A 190 -10.15 -26.09 -5.60
N ALA A 191 -10.59 -27.32 -5.93
CA ALA A 191 -10.42 -28.46 -5.03
C ALA A 191 -8.95 -28.84 -4.79
N GLU A 192 -8.07 -28.69 -5.80
CA GLU A 192 -6.62 -28.84 -5.62
C GLU A 192 -6.01 -27.72 -4.78
N ILE A 193 -6.44 -26.46 -4.96
CA ILE A 193 -6.00 -25.33 -4.14
C ILE A 193 -6.39 -25.53 -2.67
N ASP A 194 -7.63 -25.92 -2.40
CA ASP A 194 -8.11 -26.19 -1.03
C ASP A 194 -7.41 -27.40 -0.39
N ARG A 195 -7.07 -28.44 -1.17
CA ARG A 195 -6.25 -29.57 -0.72
C ARG A 195 -4.85 -29.12 -0.32
N VAL A 196 -4.16 -28.37 -1.18
CA VAL A 196 -2.80 -27.86 -0.90
C VAL A 196 -2.82 -26.90 0.29
N ARG A 197 -3.88 -26.10 0.45
CA ARG A 197 -4.07 -25.22 1.62
C ARG A 197 -4.16 -26.02 2.91
N ALA A 198 -5.01 -27.04 2.97
CA ALA A 198 -5.16 -27.90 4.15
C ALA A 198 -3.87 -28.67 4.49
N GLU A 199 -3.11 -29.09 3.48
CA GLU A 199 -1.79 -29.71 3.66
C GLU A 199 -0.76 -28.70 4.22
N ALA A 200 -0.75 -27.46 3.74
CA ALA A 200 0.10 -26.39 4.26
C ALA A 200 -0.27 -25.99 5.70
N GLU A 201 -1.56 -25.86 6.01
CA GLU A 201 -2.06 -25.59 7.38
C GLU A 201 -1.66 -26.71 8.35
N THR A 202 -1.71 -27.98 7.91
CA THR A 202 -1.24 -29.13 8.69
C THR A 202 0.27 -29.05 8.97
N VAL A 203 1.08 -28.74 7.95
CA VAL A 203 2.53 -28.58 8.11
C VAL A 203 2.87 -27.41 9.05
N LEU A 204 2.16 -26.29 8.96
CA LEU A 204 2.34 -25.14 9.86
C LEU A 204 1.98 -25.49 11.31
N ALA A 205 0.91 -26.25 11.54
CA ALA A 205 0.53 -26.73 12.87
C ALA A 205 1.60 -27.67 13.46
N ASP A 206 2.06 -28.67 12.71
CA ASP A 206 3.13 -29.58 13.14
C ASP A 206 4.44 -28.83 13.48
N ARG A 207 4.83 -27.87 12.64
CA ARG A 207 6.04 -27.06 12.86
C ARG A 207 5.92 -26.12 14.05
N THR A 208 4.73 -25.58 14.31
CA THR A 208 4.46 -24.77 15.50
C THR A 208 4.57 -25.62 16.76
N ALA A 209 3.95 -26.82 16.78
CA ALA A 209 4.04 -27.75 17.90
C ALA A 209 5.49 -28.23 18.15
N GLU A 210 6.27 -28.52 17.10
CA GLU A 210 7.71 -28.79 17.25
C GLU A 210 8.46 -27.59 17.88
N ALA A 211 8.13 -26.36 17.47
CA ALA A 211 8.78 -25.15 17.95
C ALA A 211 8.45 -24.87 19.43
N GLU A 212 7.19 -25.04 19.85
CA GLU A 212 6.75 -24.92 21.25
C GLU A 212 7.44 -25.96 22.16
N VAL A 213 7.57 -27.21 21.70
CA VAL A 213 8.30 -28.26 22.43
C VAL A 213 9.79 -27.90 22.54
N ARG A 214 10.41 -27.39 21.46
CA ARG A 214 11.80 -26.94 21.46
C ARG A 214 12.02 -25.74 22.39
N ALA A 215 11.13 -24.75 22.38
CA ALA A 215 11.19 -23.58 23.27
C ALA A 215 11.04 -24.00 24.74
N THR A 216 10.09 -24.89 25.04
CA THR A 216 9.88 -25.43 26.39
C THR A 216 11.14 -26.16 26.90
N ALA A 217 11.81 -26.92 26.03
CA ALA A 217 13.06 -27.60 26.39
C ALA A 217 14.22 -26.62 26.69
N ILE A 218 14.35 -25.55 25.90
CA ILE A 218 15.38 -24.50 26.10
C ILE A 218 15.15 -23.77 27.43
N VAL A 219 13.90 -23.39 27.74
CA VAL A 219 13.55 -22.76 29.03
C VAL A 219 13.86 -23.72 30.20
N GLY A 220 13.48 -24.99 30.08
CA GLY A 220 13.78 -26.00 31.10
C GLY A 220 15.28 -26.23 31.34
N GLU A 221 16.11 -26.16 30.29
CA GLU A 221 17.57 -26.22 30.43
C GLU A 221 18.15 -24.96 31.08
N ALA A 222 17.66 -23.77 30.71
CA ALA A 222 18.07 -22.49 31.29
C ALA A 222 17.70 -22.37 32.79
N ASP A 223 16.51 -22.83 33.18
CA ASP A 223 16.09 -22.94 34.58
C ASP A 223 16.95 -23.95 35.35
N ALA A 224 17.23 -25.12 34.76
CA ALA A 224 18.09 -26.12 35.39
C ALA A 224 19.54 -25.63 35.54
N TYR A 225 20.07 -24.87 34.58
CA TYR A 225 21.37 -24.20 34.69
C TYR A 225 21.36 -23.13 35.79
N SER A 226 20.32 -22.32 35.85
CA SER A 226 20.14 -21.28 36.87
C SER A 226 20.02 -21.88 38.28
N ALA A 227 19.32 -23.01 38.42
CA ALA A 227 19.20 -23.75 39.68
C ALA A 227 20.56 -24.30 40.14
N ARG A 228 21.33 -24.96 39.25
CA ARG A 228 22.69 -25.43 39.56
C ARG A 228 23.61 -24.28 39.99
N THR A 229 23.57 -23.16 39.27
CA THR A 229 24.39 -21.98 39.56
C THR A 229 24.07 -21.39 40.96
N ARG A 230 22.79 -21.37 41.35
CA ARG A 230 22.38 -20.97 42.72
C ARG A 230 22.85 -21.97 43.78
N GLU A 231 22.68 -23.27 43.56
CA GLU A 231 23.14 -24.31 44.49
C GLU A 231 24.67 -24.26 44.70
N ASP A 232 25.43 -24.07 43.62
CA ASP A 232 26.89 -23.94 43.67
C ASP A 232 27.33 -22.67 44.43
N ALA A 233 26.61 -21.55 44.25
CA ALA A 233 26.84 -20.31 45.00
C ALA A 233 26.48 -20.45 46.48
N ASP A 234 25.37 -21.09 46.82
CA ASP A 234 24.96 -21.37 48.21
C ASP A 234 25.99 -22.28 48.91
N ARG A 235 26.49 -23.30 48.21
CA ARG A 235 27.52 -24.23 48.71
C ARG A 235 28.88 -23.53 48.91
N TYR A 236 29.24 -22.61 48.01
CA TYR A 236 30.42 -21.76 48.18
C TYR A 236 30.28 -20.80 49.37
N ALA A 237 29.10 -20.19 49.53
CA ALA A 237 28.80 -19.32 50.67
C ALA A 237 28.80 -20.10 52.00
N GLU A 238 28.32 -21.35 52.01
CA GLU A 238 28.38 -22.23 53.18
C GLU A 238 29.82 -22.63 53.54
N ALA A 239 30.61 -23.06 52.55
CA ALA A 239 32.04 -23.36 52.75
C ALA A 239 32.80 -22.14 53.28
N THR A 240 32.51 -20.94 52.76
CA THR A 240 33.11 -19.67 53.22
C THR A 240 32.70 -19.35 54.66
N ARG A 241 31.42 -19.49 55.01
CA ARG A 241 30.91 -19.32 56.38
C ARG A 241 31.57 -20.31 57.36
N ALA A 242 31.61 -21.60 57.01
CA ALA A 242 32.23 -22.64 57.83
C ALA A 242 33.74 -22.41 58.04
N ALA A 243 34.46 -21.95 57.01
CA ALA A 243 35.87 -21.59 57.13
C ALA A 243 36.09 -20.38 58.06
N ALA A 244 35.24 -19.35 57.95
CA ALA A 244 35.28 -18.18 58.83
C ALA A 244 34.92 -18.53 60.29
N ASP A 245 33.98 -19.45 60.50
CA ASP A 245 33.61 -19.96 61.82
C ASP A 245 34.73 -20.82 62.44
N SER A 246 35.40 -21.67 61.65
CA SER A 246 36.59 -22.41 62.09
C SER A 246 37.71 -21.46 62.50
N TYR A 247 38.06 -20.49 61.64
CA TYR A 247 39.09 -19.50 61.96
C TYR A 247 38.75 -18.69 63.23
N ARG A 248 37.48 -18.35 63.44
CA ARG A 248 37.04 -17.68 64.68
C ARG A 248 37.22 -18.59 65.91
N ALA A 249 36.92 -19.87 65.80
CA ALA A 249 37.13 -20.85 66.87
C ALA A 249 38.61 -21.08 67.17
N ASP A 250 39.47 -21.15 66.14
CA ASP A 250 40.93 -21.28 66.27
C ASP A 250 41.53 -20.04 66.97
N VAL A 251 41.12 -18.83 66.56
CA VAL A 251 41.53 -17.57 67.20
C VAL A 251 41.03 -17.47 68.64
N GLN A 252 39.80 -17.89 68.93
CA GLN A 252 39.26 -17.95 70.30
C GLN A 252 40.06 -18.95 71.16
N SER A 253 40.32 -20.15 70.65
CA SER A 253 41.11 -21.17 71.37
C SER A 253 42.55 -20.70 71.64
N ALA A 254 43.19 -20.01 70.68
CA ALA A 254 44.50 -19.41 70.88
C ALA A 254 44.49 -18.28 71.91
N ALA A 255 43.45 -17.43 71.91
CA ALA A 255 43.30 -16.35 72.89
C ALA A 255 43.00 -16.88 74.30
N ASP A 256 42.21 -17.95 74.42
CA ASP A 256 41.95 -18.66 75.68
C ASP A 256 43.23 -19.33 76.19
N ALA A 257 43.97 -20.06 75.34
CA ALA A 257 45.24 -20.67 75.72
C ALA A 257 46.30 -19.63 76.14
N TYR A 258 46.33 -18.45 75.50
CA TYR A 258 47.17 -17.34 75.93
C TYR A 258 46.73 -16.79 77.30
N ARG A 259 45.42 -16.66 77.56
CA ARG A 259 44.89 -16.24 78.86
C ARG A 259 45.23 -17.23 79.96
N ASP A 260 45.10 -18.52 79.70
CA ASP A 260 45.44 -19.59 80.66
C ASP A 260 46.95 -19.65 80.93
N ALA A 261 47.79 -19.44 79.91
CA ALA A 261 49.24 -19.33 80.07
C ALA A 261 49.63 -18.09 80.89
N ALA A 262 49.06 -16.92 80.59
CA ALA A 262 49.29 -15.69 81.34
C ALA A 262 48.79 -15.79 82.80
N THR A 263 47.66 -16.47 83.03
CA THR A 263 47.13 -16.75 84.37
C THR A 263 48.05 -17.72 85.12
N SER A 264 48.52 -18.79 84.48
CA SER A 264 49.45 -19.75 85.06
C SER A 264 50.80 -19.12 85.41
N GLU A 265 51.30 -18.20 84.58
CA GLU A 265 52.51 -17.43 84.82
C GLU A 265 52.32 -16.41 85.96
N GLY A 266 51.19 -15.73 86.02
CA GLY A 266 50.82 -14.87 87.16
C GLY A 266 50.69 -15.64 88.48
N ASP A 267 50.16 -16.86 88.43
CA ASP A 267 50.08 -17.78 89.56
C ASP A 267 51.45 -18.29 89.99
N ARG A 268 52.35 -18.60 89.05
CA ARG A 268 53.75 -18.95 89.31
C ARG A 268 54.49 -17.79 89.99
N LEU A 269 54.43 -16.59 89.42
CA LEU A 269 55.05 -15.39 89.96
C LEU A 269 54.47 -15.01 91.34
N ARG A 270 53.17 -15.21 91.56
CA ARG A 270 52.54 -15.05 92.88
C ARG A 270 53.05 -16.10 93.88
N SER A 271 53.20 -17.36 93.46
CA SER A 271 53.74 -18.42 94.30
C SER A 271 55.20 -18.19 94.67
N GLU A 272 56.02 -17.67 93.74
CA GLU A 272 57.41 -17.30 93.98
C GLU A 272 57.52 -16.10 94.91
N ALA A 273 56.76 -15.03 94.66
CA ALA A 273 56.71 -13.86 95.56
C ALA A 273 56.21 -14.20 96.98
N LEU A 274 55.28 -15.16 97.12
CA LEU A 274 54.85 -15.67 98.42
C LEU A 274 55.92 -16.53 99.10
N ALA A 275 56.69 -17.32 98.35
CA ALA A 275 57.81 -18.10 98.86
C ALA A 275 58.98 -17.21 99.30
N ASP A 276 59.33 -16.18 98.52
CA ASP A 276 60.34 -15.18 98.88
C ASP A 276 59.90 -14.34 100.09
N ALA A 277 58.61 -13.99 100.18
CA ALA A 277 58.06 -13.32 101.36
C ALA A 277 58.09 -14.22 102.60
N GLU A 278 57.87 -15.54 102.47
CA GLU A 278 58.01 -16.50 103.57
C GLU A 278 59.47 -16.73 103.95
N ALA A 279 60.39 -16.81 102.98
CA ALA A 279 61.83 -16.88 103.23
C ALA A 279 62.32 -15.60 103.93
N THR A 280 61.81 -14.43 103.55
CA THR A 280 62.11 -13.15 104.20
C THR A 280 61.54 -13.09 105.62
N ARG A 281 60.31 -13.58 105.85
CA ARG A 281 59.75 -13.74 107.20
C ARG A 281 60.58 -14.70 108.05
N SER A 282 60.88 -15.89 107.55
CA SER A 282 61.67 -16.91 108.26
C SER A 282 63.09 -16.43 108.59
N ALA A 283 63.73 -15.69 107.67
CA ALA A 283 64.98 -15.00 107.94
C ALA A 283 64.81 -13.96 109.05
N ALA A 284 63.82 -13.06 108.96
CA ALA A 284 63.55 -12.05 109.98
C ALA A 284 63.19 -12.64 111.36
N ASP A 285 62.48 -13.77 111.40
CA ASP A 285 62.18 -14.50 112.63
C ASP A 285 63.42 -15.15 113.23
N ALA A 286 64.33 -15.71 112.42
CA ALA A 286 65.63 -16.20 112.87
C ALA A 286 66.50 -15.06 113.41
N ASP A 287 66.57 -13.94 112.68
CA ASP A 287 67.17 -12.65 113.08
C ASP A 287 66.58 -12.13 114.40
N ALA A 288 65.28 -12.36 114.64
CA ALA A 288 64.58 -11.97 115.87
C ALA A 288 64.76 -13.01 117.00
N VAL A 289 65.08 -14.26 116.70
CA VAL A 289 65.56 -15.25 117.69
C VAL A 289 66.99 -14.90 118.11
N GLU A 290 67.90 -14.65 117.18
CA GLU A 290 69.29 -14.28 117.48
C GLU A 290 69.36 -13.01 118.33
N ARG A 291 68.56 -11.97 118.01
CA ARG A 291 68.45 -10.77 118.85
C ARG A 291 67.84 -11.03 120.23
N ARG A 292 66.99 -12.05 120.39
CA ARG A 292 66.47 -12.47 121.71
C ARG A 292 67.50 -13.27 122.50
N GLU A 293 68.21 -14.20 121.88
CA GLU A 293 69.28 -14.96 122.53
C GLU A 293 70.45 -14.04 122.93
N ALA A 294 70.81 -13.07 122.08
CA ALA A 294 71.76 -12.00 122.41
C ALA A 294 71.25 -11.11 123.55
N GLY A 295 69.97 -10.70 123.52
CA GLY A 295 69.36 -9.91 124.60
C GLY A 295 69.25 -10.67 125.93
N GLU A 296 68.97 -11.98 125.89
CA GLU A 296 68.98 -12.85 127.08
C GLU A 296 70.40 -13.04 127.62
N ALA A 297 71.41 -13.15 126.76
CA ALA A 297 72.81 -13.18 127.16
C ALA A 297 73.28 -11.84 127.75
N GLU A 298 72.87 -10.69 127.18
CA GLU A 298 73.11 -9.36 127.75
C GLU A 298 72.42 -9.20 129.11
N VAL A 299 71.18 -9.67 129.26
CA VAL A 299 70.46 -9.66 130.54
C VAL A 299 71.12 -10.58 131.56
N GLU A 300 71.59 -11.78 131.18
CA GLU A 300 72.34 -12.64 132.10
C GLU A 300 73.70 -12.03 132.47
N GLN A 301 74.38 -11.33 131.55
CA GLN A 301 75.60 -10.59 131.84
C GLN A 301 75.34 -9.42 132.80
N VAL A 302 74.30 -8.61 132.59
CA VAL A 302 73.88 -7.55 133.53
C VAL A 302 73.49 -8.14 134.89
N LEU A 303 72.86 -9.32 134.93
CA LEU A 303 72.59 -10.03 136.18
C LEU A 303 73.86 -10.58 136.84
N ALA A 304 74.88 -10.97 136.08
CA ALA A 304 76.20 -11.36 136.60
C ALA A 304 76.91 -10.15 137.21
N ASP A 305 76.95 -9.02 136.51
CA ASP A 305 77.53 -7.77 136.98
C ASP A 305 76.81 -7.25 138.23
N ALA A 306 75.46 -7.33 138.28
CA ALA A 306 74.68 -6.99 139.46
C ALA A 306 74.94 -7.94 140.65
N ARG A 307 75.17 -9.24 140.40
CA ARG A 307 75.61 -10.20 141.44
C ARG A 307 77.03 -9.87 141.93
N GLU A 308 77.90 -9.30 141.09
CA GLU A 308 79.25 -8.87 141.47
C GLU A 308 79.24 -7.54 142.25
N GLN A 309 78.46 -6.55 141.82
CA GLN A 309 78.22 -5.32 142.60
C GLN A 309 77.62 -5.64 143.98
N GLY A 310 76.66 -6.57 144.04
CA GLY A 310 76.11 -7.06 145.31
C GLY A 310 77.14 -7.71 146.24
N ARG A 311 78.17 -8.38 145.69
CA ARG A 311 79.32 -8.88 146.47
C ARG A 311 80.22 -7.74 146.95
N SER A 312 80.49 -6.75 146.10
CA SER A 312 81.28 -5.56 146.46
C SER A 312 80.64 -4.78 147.61
N MET A 313 79.33 -4.50 147.53
CA MET A 313 78.57 -3.81 148.59
C MET A 313 78.65 -4.54 149.94
N VAL A 314 78.64 -5.87 149.95
CA VAL A 314 78.79 -6.68 151.18
C VAL A 314 80.22 -6.63 151.73
N GLN A 315 81.24 -6.48 150.88
CA GLN A 315 82.63 -6.23 151.27
C GLN A 315 82.83 -4.80 151.83
N GLU A 316 82.23 -3.80 151.20
CA GLU A 316 82.24 -2.41 151.67
C GLU A 316 81.54 -2.27 153.03
N ALA A 317 80.39 -2.92 153.22
CA ALA A 317 79.68 -2.94 154.50
C ALA A 317 80.52 -3.57 155.65
N ARG A 318 81.33 -4.60 155.36
CA ARG A 318 82.32 -5.14 156.32
C ARG A 318 83.42 -4.12 156.63
N THR A 319 83.98 -3.50 155.59
CA THR A 319 85.06 -2.51 155.71
C THR A 319 84.62 -1.27 156.50
N TYR A 320 83.38 -0.81 156.30
CA TYR A 320 82.77 0.28 157.06
C TYR A 320 82.61 -0.07 158.55
N ARG A 321 82.13 -1.28 158.86
CA ARG A 321 82.00 -1.78 160.24
C ARG A 321 83.35 -1.82 160.97
N GLU A 322 84.42 -2.22 160.30
CA GLU A 322 85.77 -2.23 160.87
C GLU A 322 86.29 -0.81 161.14
N ARG A 323 85.99 0.14 160.25
CA ARG A 323 86.30 1.57 160.40
C ARG A 323 85.63 2.19 161.65
N VAL A 324 84.35 1.89 161.88
CA VAL A 324 83.59 2.40 163.05
C VAL A 324 84.11 1.84 164.38
N ILE A 325 84.61 0.60 164.39
CA ILE A 325 85.21 -0.01 165.58
C ILE A 325 86.57 0.64 165.92
N ALA A 326 87.34 1.09 164.91
CA ALA A 326 88.60 1.81 165.12
C ALA A 326 88.40 3.20 165.74
N ASP A 327 87.48 4.01 165.20
CA ASP A 327 87.22 5.39 165.68
C ASP A 327 86.74 5.42 167.16
N LEU A 328 85.93 4.45 167.56
CA LEU A 328 85.53 4.27 168.96
C LEU A 328 86.69 3.89 169.90
N ALA A 329 87.77 3.29 169.38
CA ALA A 329 88.96 3.00 170.18
C ALA A 329 89.83 4.25 170.41
N ASP A 330 89.92 5.16 169.44
CA ASP A 330 90.75 6.37 169.54
C ASP A 330 90.10 7.50 170.33
N ARG A 331 88.79 7.69 170.21
CA ARG A 331 88.04 8.60 171.11
C ARG A 331 88.20 8.19 172.59
N ARG A 332 88.38 6.89 172.87
CA ARG A 332 88.65 6.33 174.22
C ARG A 332 90.11 6.48 174.70
N ARG A 333 91.03 6.86 173.80
CA ARG A 333 92.42 7.26 174.13
C ARG A 333 92.52 8.76 174.39
N GLY A 334 91.95 9.61 173.51
CA GLY A 334 91.99 11.07 173.65
C GLY A 334 91.43 11.59 174.98
N ALA A 335 90.29 11.04 175.43
CA ALA A 335 89.64 11.45 176.68
C ALA A 335 90.41 11.13 177.98
N ARG A 336 91.52 10.37 177.92
CA ARG A 336 92.38 10.12 179.11
C ARG A 336 93.52 11.14 179.24
N ALA A 337 94.12 11.56 178.13
CA ALA A 337 95.25 12.50 178.14
C ALA A 337 94.90 13.87 178.76
N GLN A 338 93.65 14.33 178.59
CA GLN A 338 93.18 15.62 179.11
C GLN A 338 92.99 15.65 180.65
N LEU A 339 92.93 14.49 181.32
CA LEU A 339 92.83 14.44 182.79
C LEU A 339 94.20 14.49 183.48
N GLU A 340 95.27 14.02 182.84
CA GLU A 340 96.63 14.08 183.40
C GLU A 340 97.21 15.51 183.33
N GLN A 341 96.83 16.28 182.31
CA GLN A 341 97.25 17.68 182.15
C GLN A 341 96.70 18.64 183.23
N LEU A 342 95.63 18.25 183.92
CA LEU A 342 95.07 18.96 185.09
C LEU A 342 95.73 18.57 186.43
N ALA A 343 96.52 17.48 186.46
CA ALA A 343 97.32 17.12 187.64
C ALA A 343 98.67 17.86 187.66
N ALA A 344 99.35 17.94 186.51
CA ALA A 344 100.69 18.52 186.41
C ALA A 344 100.77 20.02 186.80
N THR A 345 99.71 20.80 186.51
CA THR A 345 99.64 22.23 186.85
C THR A 345 99.41 22.50 188.33
N ARG A 346 98.85 21.55 189.09
CA ARG A 346 98.71 21.63 190.55
C ARG A 346 100.07 21.50 191.24
N ASP A 347 100.88 20.54 190.81
CA ASP A 347 102.11 20.17 191.51
C ASP A 347 103.25 21.18 191.26
N ALA A 348 103.19 21.92 190.14
CA ALA A 348 104.07 23.07 189.88
C ALA A 348 103.90 24.23 190.89
N LEU A 349 102.69 24.41 191.46
CA LEU A 349 102.40 25.47 192.45
C LEU A 349 102.88 25.13 193.86
N ALA A 350 103.23 23.86 194.15
CA ALA A 350 103.72 23.45 195.46
C ALA A 350 105.21 23.80 195.69
N VAL A 351 106.01 23.88 194.62
CA VAL A 351 107.47 24.04 194.71
C VAL A 351 107.89 25.52 194.85
N THR A 352 107.17 26.44 194.21
CA THR A 352 107.50 27.88 194.19
C THR A 352 107.31 28.60 195.52
N LEU A 353 106.54 28.03 196.45
CA LEU A 353 106.32 28.57 197.80
C LEU A 353 107.45 28.26 198.79
N THR A 354 108.41 27.38 198.45
CA THR A 354 109.47 26.95 199.39
C THR A 354 110.72 27.84 199.32
N ASP A 355 111.17 28.26 198.14
CA ASP A 355 112.44 29.03 197.99
C ASP A 355 112.32 30.51 198.41
N VAL A 356 111.11 30.98 198.75
CA VAL A 356 110.87 32.26 199.44
C VAL A 356 111.62 32.32 200.78
N ALA A 357 111.83 31.17 201.44
CA ALA A 357 112.61 31.08 202.68
C ALA A 357 114.13 31.16 202.46
N GLY A 358 114.64 30.79 201.27
CA GLY A 358 116.07 30.57 201.04
C GLY A 358 116.90 31.84 200.79
N ARG A 359 116.30 32.87 200.17
CA ARG A 359 117.07 34.02 199.61
C ARG A 359 116.87 35.37 200.30
N ILE A 360 116.01 35.43 201.33
CA ILE A 360 116.10 36.51 202.32
C ILE A 360 117.42 36.41 203.11
N GLU A 361 117.95 35.20 203.33
CA GLU A 361 119.23 34.97 204.02
C GLU A 361 120.46 35.55 203.25
N SER A 362 120.34 35.74 201.93
CA SER A 362 121.39 36.36 201.10
C SER A 362 121.38 37.90 201.09
N SER A 363 120.40 38.55 201.72
CA SER A 363 120.04 39.98 201.60
C SER A 363 121.17 41.02 201.45
N HIS A 364 121.92 41.37 202.50
CA HIS A 364 122.91 40.46 203.06
C HIS A 364 124.30 40.92 202.59
N ARG A 365 124.90 40.19 201.64
CA ARG A 365 126.36 40.25 201.41
C ARG A 365 126.84 41.12 200.24
N SER A 366 126.07 41.25 199.16
CA SER A 366 126.52 41.97 197.94
C SER A 366 126.02 43.43 197.85
N LEU A 367 125.91 44.10 199.01
CA LEU A 367 125.60 45.53 199.10
C LEU A 367 126.85 46.42 199.01
N GLN A 368 128.05 45.85 198.82
CA GLN A 368 129.30 46.49 199.26
C GLN A 368 130.38 46.77 198.20
N ASP A 369 130.34 46.20 196.99
CA ASP A 369 131.36 46.41 195.94
C ASP A 369 130.78 46.97 194.62
N ALA A 370 130.34 48.24 194.70
CA ALA A 370 130.59 49.36 193.75
C ALA A 370 130.99 49.08 192.26
N ILE A 371 130.55 49.83 191.24
CA ILE A 371 129.80 51.11 191.16
C ILE A 371 129.23 51.36 189.73
N ILE A 372 128.26 52.28 189.62
CA ILE A 372 127.74 53.12 188.48
C ILE A 372 128.69 53.31 187.23
N ASP A 373 128.30 53.64 185.98
CA ASP A 373 127.29 54.61 185.48
C ASP A 373 126.93 54.43 183.94
N PRO A 374 126.40 55.39 183.11
CA PRO A 374 125.04 55.24 182.55
C PRO A 374 124.93 55.34 181.00
N ARG A 375 123.65 55.44 180.53
CA ARG A 375 123.10 55.59 179.15
C ARG A 375 122.75 54.27 178.43
N GLU A 376 121.66 54.13 177.66
CA GLU A 376 120.29 54.73 177.61
C GLU A 376 119.57 54.12 176.38
N VAL A 377 118.30 53.68 176.49
CA VAL A 377 117.24 53.61 175.42
C VAL A 377 117.54 52.78 174.12
N GLY A 378 116.66 52.05 173.44
CA GLY A 378 115.20 51.76 173.44
C GLY A 378 114.93 50.71 172.31
N ASP A 379 113.74 50.47 171.72
CA ASP A 379 112.36 50.96 171.96
C ASP A 379 111.30 49.99 171.31
N LEU A 380 110.05 50.43 171.15
CA LEU A 380 108.79 49.66 171.04
C LEU A 380 108.29 49.16 169.64
N ALA A 381 107.73 47.94 169.65
CA ALA A 381 106.40 47.48 169.18
C ALA A 381 105.81 47.69 167.75
N ARG A 382 105.05 46.66 167.32
CA ARG A 382 103.60 46.67 166.93
C ARG A 382 103.17 46.35 165.47
N ASP A 383 102.07 45.58 165.36
CA ASP A 383 100.99 45.44 164.33
C ASP A 383 101.25 45.57 162.81
N ARG A 384 100.47 44.80 162.00
CA ARG A 384 99.39 45.35 161.12
C ARG A 384 98.76 44.34 160.11
N THR A 385 97.55 43.81 160.43
CA THR A 385 96.33 43.59 159.57
C THR A 385 96.41 42.74 158.26
N THR A 386 95.38 42.09 157.69
CA THR A 386 93.92 41.86 157.96
C THR A 386 93.36 40.77 157.01
N LEU A 387 92.13 40.26 157.28
CA LEU A 387 90.97 39.89 156.39
C LEU A 387 91.23 39.30 154.97
N GLU A 388 90.40 38.44 154.38
CA GLU A 388 88.94 38.14 154.51
C GLU A 388 88.70 36.64 154.08
N ALA A 389 87.53 36.02 153.84
CA ALA A 389 86.11 36.43 153.74
C ALA A 389 85.12 35.34 154.24
N ALA A 390 84.44 34.63 153.32
CA ALA A 390 83.32 33.67 153.52
C ALA A 390 83.50 32.43 152.58
N ASP A 391 82.72 31.33 152.61
CA ASP A 391 81.30 31.19 152.99
C ASP A 391 80.88 29.79 153.51
N VAL A 392 79.70 29.72 154.16
CA VAL A 392 79.12 28.64 155.00
C VAL A 392 77.58 28.91 155.07
N PRO A 393 76.63 27.95 154.89
CA PRO A 393 76.43 26.86 155.86
C PRO A 393 75.73 25.55 155.38
N GLU A 394 75.41 24.69 156.35
CA GLU A 394 74.45 23.58 156.28
C GLU A 394 72.96 24.03 156.46
N VAL A 395 72.02 23.06 156.33
CA VAL A 395 70.58 23.00 156.72
C VAL A 395 70.03 24.03 157.74
N PRO A 396 68.74 24.47 157.65
CA PRO A 396 67.58 23.56 157.85
C PRO A 396 66.28 23.87 157.05
N ALA A 397 65.21 23.11 157.34
CA ALA A 397 63.90 23.18 156.67
C ALA A 397 62.91 24.19 157.30
N THR A 398 61.91 24.67 156.54
CA THR A 398 60.46 24.74 156.89
C THR A 398 59.61 25.60 155.90
N SER A 399 58.51 25.00 155.39
CA SER A 399 57.25 25.55 154.82
C SER A 399 57.16 26.82 153.91
N VAL A 400 56.55 26.61 152.73
CA VAL A 400 55.39 27.34 152.12
C VAL A 400 55.43 28.88 151.98
N ALA A 401 55.50 29.38 150.72
CA ALA A 401 54.63 30.45 150.18
C ALA A 401 54.70 30.63 148.63
N VAL A 402 53.51 30.64 148.01
CA VAL A 402 53.02 31.23 146.73
C VAL A 402 53.97 32.00 145.76
N GLY A 403 53.85 31.70 144.45
CA GLY A 403 54.34 32.45 143.27
C GLY A 403 54.79 31.47 142.15
N GLU A 404 54.17 31.30 140.97
CA GLU A 404 53.68 32.25 139.94
C GLU A 404 54.85 32.96 139.24
N VAL A 405 55.19 32.75 137.96
CA VAL A 405 54.58 32.07 136.76
C VAL A 405 55.68 31.18 136.12
N ASP A 406 55.51 30.03 135.44
CA ASP A 406 54.39 29.30 134.78
C ASP A 406 54.51 27.77 135.07
N GLY A 407 54.06 26.74 134.31
CA GLY A 407 53.27 26.62 133.06
C GLY A 407 53.34 25.19 132.43
N PRO A 408 52.25 24.38 132.42
CA PRO A 408 52.16 23.02 131.85
C PRO A 408 51.15 22.98 130.65
N PRO A 409 50.57 21.83 130.18
CA PRO A 409 50.85 20.37 130.33
C PRO A 409 51.28 19.74 128.97
N ALA A 410 51.47 18.42 128.73
CA ALA A 410 50.92 17.13 129.22
C ALA A 410 49.48 16.79 128.74
N ALA A 411 49.11 15.50 128.75
CA ALA A 411 48.11 14.91 127.84
C ALA A 411 46.90 14.20 128.52
N SER A 412 46.01 13.64 127.69
CA SER A 412 44.95 12.62 127.96
C SER A 412 43.52 13.15 128.21
N ILE A 413 42.54 12.21 128.17
CA ILE A 413 41.09 12.34 128.38
C ILE A 413 40.41 12.91 127.10
N GLU A 414 39.63 12.16 126.30
CA GLU A 414 38.34 11.46 126.57
C GLU A 414 37.26 12.48 127.01
N ASP A 415 35.99 12.48 126.59
CA ASP A 415 35.10 11.41 126.13
C ASP A 415 33.96 12.01 125.24
N GLU A 416 32.96 11.20 124.90
CA GLU A 416 31.69 11.44 124.15
C GLU A 416 30.86 12.72 124.48
N PRO A 417 29.93 13.22 123.61
CA PRO A 417 28.95 12.39 122.85
C PRO A 417 28.50 12.78 121.41
N ILE A 418 28.02 11.73 120.71
CA ILE A 418 26.79 11.57 119.86
C ILE A 418 25.86 12.82 119.76
N GLU A 419 25.24 13.21 118.64
CA GLU A 419 24.68 12.53 117.43
C GLU A 419 24.75 13.46 116.17
N ALA A 420 24.54 13.07 114.88
CA ALA A 420 24.67 11.83 114.07
C ALA A 420 24.30 12.13 112.57
N ALA A 421 24.66 11.22 111.62
CA ALA A 421 24.23 11.10 110.20
C ALA A 421 24.58 12.24 109.19
N ASP A 422 24.84 12.07 107.86
CA ASP A 422 25.13 10.99 106.85
C ASP A 422 25.53 11.75 105.51
N ASP A 423 26.15 11.29 104.40
CA ASP A 423 26.70 10.04 103.79
C ASP A 423 27.79 10.39 102.69
N GLU A 424 28.33 9.42 101.93
CA GLU A 424 29.44 9.46 100.91
C GLU A 424 29.00 9.71 99.41
N GLY A 425 29.82 9.86 98.34
CA GLY A 425 31.30 9.97 98.15
C GLY A 425 31.80 9.77 96.66
N ALA A 426 33.08 10.12 96.35
CA ALA A 426 33.97 9.72 95.20
C ALA A 426 33.61 10.06 93.69
N ASP A 427 34.49 10.15 92.67
CA ASP A 427 35.95 10.51 92.48
C ASP A 427 36.28 10.82 90.96
N ALA A 428 37.55 10.94 90.50
CA ALA A 428 38.05 11.76 89.35
C ALA A 428 38.43 11.12 87.96
N GLY A 429 38.97 11.94 87.02
CA GLY A 429 39.44 11.64 85.62
C GLY A 429 40.96 11.30 85.48
N PRO A 430 41.82 11.85 84.54
CA PRO A 430 41.64 12.82 83.42
C PRO A 430 42.61 12.73 82.14
N VAL A 431 42.47 13.61 81.10
CA VAL A 431 43.41 14.11 79.97
C VAL A 431 44.32 13.12 79.15
N PRO A 432 45.13 13.48 78.07
CA PRO A 432 45.43 14.70 77.24
C PRO A 432 45.11 14.51 75.69
N ALA A 433 45.48 15.28 74.62
CA ALA A 433 46.37 16.42 74.23
C ALA A 433 47.86 16.10 73.79
N ASP A 434 48.55 16.69 72.77
CA ASP A 434 48.24 17.70 71.70
C ASP A 434 49.34 17.87 70.56
N ALA A 435 49.02 18.55 69.42
CA ALA A 435 49.86 19.29 68.39
C ALA A 435 51.01 18.58 67.55
N GLU A 436 51.74 19.08 66.48
CA GLU A 436 51.95 20.34 65.66
C GLU A 436 52.43 20.08 64.15
N ASP A 437 52.33 21.09 63.24
CA ASP A 437 53.20 21.52 62.04
C ASP A 437 53.16 20.98 60.54
N ALA A 438 53.44 21.92 59.59
CA ALA A 438 53.97 21.89 58.19
C ALA A 438 53.17 21.48 56.89
N LEU A 439 53.58 22.07 55.74
CA LEU A 439 53.08 21.98 54.31
C LEU A 439 54.25 21.55 53.35
N PRO A 440 54.14 21.34 51.99
CA PRO A 440 53.08 21.64 50.99
C PRO A 440 52.83 20.52 49.90
N GLU A 441 52.45 20.90 48.65
CA GLU A 441 52.28 20.09 47.40
C GLU A 441 51.06 19.14 47.35
N ASP A 442 50.53 18.69 46.19
CA ASP A 442 50.17 19.37 44.91
C ASP A 442 49.04 18.54 44.21
N GLU A 443 48.51 18.97 43.05
CA GLU A 443 47.52 18.32 42.15
C GLU A 443 46.76 17.07 42.66
N LEU A 444 45.48 17.23 43.03
CA LEU A 444 44.56 16.12 43.29
C LEU A 444 44.00 15.49 42.01
N ALA A 445 44.27 14.21 41.79
CA ALA A 445 43.64 13.37 40.79
C ALA A 445 43.05 12.09 41.42
N ASP A 446 41.95 11.62 40.82
CA ASP A 446 41.21 10.38 41.12
C ASP A 446 40.46 10.32 42.48
N ALA A 447 39.25 9.73 42.46
CA ALA A 447 38.32 9.68 43.59
C ALA A 447 37.24 8.58 43.44
N PRO A 448 37.28 7.50 44.24
CA PRO A 448 36.26 6.45 44.22
C PRO A 448 35.56 6.24 45.58
N ALA A 449 34.30 6.66 45.70
CA ALA A 449 33.29 6.12 46.63
C ALA A 449 31.88 6.57 46.18
N ALA A 450 30.86 5.77 46.46
CA ALA A 450 29.48 6.07 46.09
C ALA A 450 28.63 6.50 47.30
N GLU A 451 27.64 7.37 47.08
CA GLU A 451 26.34 7.31 47.75
C GLU A 451 25.26 8.12 46.98
N GLU A 452 24.04 7.57 46.97
CA GLU A 452 22.71 8.05 46.53
C GLU A 452 22.52 9.28 45.60
N PRO A 453 21.81 9.11 44.44
CA PRO A 453 21.14 10.19 43.74
C PRO A 453 19.67 10.39 44.19
N VAL A 454 19.28 11.65 44.34
CA VAL A 454 17.91 12.09 44.69
C VAL A 454 16.86 11.78 43.62
N VAL A 455 15.60 11.61 44.04
CA VAL A 455 14.43 11.44 43.17
C VAL A 455 14.09 12.76 42.47
N ALA A 456 13.84 12.71 41.16
CA ALA A 456 13.29 13.81 40.37
C ALA A 456 12.10 13.33 39.51
N GLU A 457 11.14 14.23 39.32
CA GLU A 457 9.81 13.98 38.74
C GLU A 457 9.81 14.20 37.22
N ILE A 458 9.24 13.26 36.45
CA ILE A 458 8.97 13.41 35.01
C ILE A 458 7.51 12.99 34.75
N ALA A 459 6.79 13.82 34.00
CA ALA A 459 5.37 13.65 33.75
C ALA A 459 5.07 12.57 32.69
N VAL A 460 3.94 11.88 32.86
CA VAL A 460 3.34 11.02 31.84
C VAL A 460 2.48 11.88 30.92
N VAL A 461 2.56 11.64 29.61
CA VAL A 461 1.69 12.24 28.59
C VAL A 461 0.75 11.15 28.07
N GLU A 462 -0.55 11.44 28.01
CA GLU A 462 -1.58 10.53 27.52
C GLU A 462 -1.77 10.71 25.99
N PRO A 463 -1.89 9.62 25.20
CA PRO A 463 -2.35 9.68 23.81
C PRO A 463 -3.88 9.56 23.71
N GLU A 464 -4.49 10.24 22.73
CA GLU A 464 -5.93 10.21 22.47
C GLU A 464 -6.37 8.95 21.69
N PRO A 465 -7.64 8.49 21.82
CA PRO A 465 -8.19 7.37 21.07
C PRO A 465 -8.89 7.80 19.76
N ASP A 466 -8.64 7.07 18.67
CA ASP A 466 -9.43 7.14 17.43
C ASP A 466 -10.45 5.98 17.35
N ALA A 467 -11.48 6.12 16.50
CA ALA A 467 -12.71 5.35 16.57
C ALA A 467 -12.77 4.09 15.67
N GLY A 468 -13.36 3.01 16.20
CA GLY A 468 -13.80 1.83 15.45
C GLY A 468 -15.33 1.65 15.49
N PRO A 469 -15.94 0.95 14.51
CA PRO A 469 -17.39 0.88 14.35
C PRO A 469 -18.12 -0.07 15.33
N GLU A 470 -19.43 0.13 15.44
CA GLU A 470 -20.32 -0.54 16.39
C GLU A 470 -20.62 -2.02 16.04
N PRO A 471 -20.73 -2.92 17.04
CA PRO A 471 -21.39 -4.21 16.91
C PRO A 471 -22.86 -4.13 17.38
N ASP A 472 -23.80 -4.60 16.55
CA ASP A 472 -25.22 -4.68 16.88
C ASP A 472 -25.52 -5.70 17.99
N ALA A 473 -26.53 -5.43 18.82
CA ALA A 473 -26.79 -6.19 20.05
C ALA A 473 -27.75 -7.38 19.86
N PRO A 474 -27.50 -8.53 20.51
CA PRO A 474 -28.49 -9.61 20.60
C PRO A 474 -29.55 -9.32 21.67
N THR A 475 -30.82 -9.61 21.38
CA THR A 475 -31.89 -9.70 22.39
C THR A 475 -32.23 -11.15 22.70
N ASP A 476 -32.21 -11.47 23.98
CA ASP A 476 -32.48 -12.80 24.56
C ASP A 476 -33.98 -13.01 24.88
N GLU A 477 -34.30 -14.07 25.63
CA GLU A 477 -35.60 -14.56 26.10
C GLU A 477 -36.38 -15.47 25.10
N ALA A 478 -36.90 -16.65 25.49
CA ALA A 478 -36.99 -17.27 26.83
C ALA A 478 -36.81 -18.81 26.82
N GLU A 479 -36.40 -19.35 27.98
CA GLU A 479 -36.26 -20.80 28.24
C GLU A 479 -37.60 -21.50 28.57
N GLY A 480 -37.62 -22.84 28.48
CA GLY A 480 -38.37 -23.68 29.45
C GLY A 480 -39.17 -24.88 28.92
N GLU A 481 -38.59 -26.08 28.96
CA GLU A 481 -39.33 -27.35 28.96
C GLU A 481 -38.70 -28.39 29.91
N ASP A 482 -39.49 -28.90 30.87
CA ASP A 482 -39.35 -30.25 31.45
C ASP A 482 -40.71 -30.66 32.11
N ALA A 483 -40.87 -31.94 32.44
CA ALA A 483 -41.98 -32.61 33.14
C ALA A 483 -43.25 -32.99 32.33
N SER A 484 -43.25 -34.25 31.88
CA SER A 484 -44.39 -35.11 31.43
C SER A 484 -45.40 -35.46 32.56
N PRO A 485 -46.49 -36.28 32.37
CA PRO A 485 -47.08 -36.89 31.16
C PRO A 485 -48.66 -36.93 31.13
N GLU A 486 -49.22 -37.76 30.21
CA GLU A 486 -50.52 -38.52 30.25
C GLU A 486 -51.75 -38.12 29.38
N ALA A 487 -52.25 -39.15 28.65
CA ALA A 487 -53.66 -39.55 28.45
C ALA A 487 -54.63 -38.87 27.44
N ALA A 488 -54.45 -39.21 26.15
CA ALA A 488 -55.41 -40.01 25.34
C ALA A 488 -56.77 -39.44 24.78
N VAL A 489 -57.34 -40.25 23.86
CA VAL A 489 -58.72 -40.28 23.31
C VAL A 489 -59.00 -39.52 21.99
N ALA A 490 -59.37 -40.30 20.96
CA ALA A 490 -60.05 -39.93 19.71
C ALA A 490 -61.56 -40.33 19.81
N PRO A 491 -62.53 -39.93 18.95
CA PRO A 491 -62.43 -39.86 17.47
C PRO A 491 -63.27 -38.75 16.77
N GLU A 492 -63.50 -38.96 15.47
CA GLU A 492 -64.33 -38.28 14.44
C GLU A 492 -65.87 -38.38 14.71
N PRO A 493 -66.82 -38.00 13.80
CA PRO A 493 -66.74 -37.29 12.49
C PRO A 493 -67.83 -36.19 12.28
N GLU A 494 -67.91 -35.59 11.08
CA GLU A 494 -69.09 -35.60 10.15
C GLU A 494 -68.86 -34.70 8.91
N ASP A 495 -69.55 -34.99 7.79
CA ASP A 495 -69.34 -34.45 6.43
C ASP A 495 -69.98 -33.03 6.21
N ASP A 496 -69.93 -32.33 5.07
CA ASP A 496 -70.48 -32.74 3.76
C ASP A 496 -70.12 -31.79 2.56
N HIS A 497 -70.34 -32.31 1.34
CA HIS A 497 -70.51 -31.68 0.01
C HIS A 497 -69.29 -31.41 -0.92
N LEU A 498 -69.60 -31.51 -2.23
CA LEU A 498 -68.75 -31.52 -3.45
C LEU A 498 -68.96 -30.18 -4.24
N ASP A 499 -68.45 -29.87 -5.45
CA ASP A 499 -68.02 -30.69 -6.61
C ASP A 499 -67.23 -29.87 -7.68
N ALA A 500 -66.47 -30.56 -8.54
CA ALA A 500 -66.02 -30.24 -9.93
C ALA A 500 -65.19 -28.98 -10.36
N GLU A 501 -64.36 -29.19 -11.41
CA GLU A 501 -63.70 -28.24 -12.34
C GLU A 501 -64.11 -28.59 -13.81
N PRO A 502 -63.53 -28.09 -14.94
CA PRO A 502 -62.89 -26.80 -15.31
C PRO A 502 -63.49 -26.20 -16.65
N ASP A 503 -62.68 -25.40 -17.39
CA ASP A 503 -62.65 -25.12 -18.86
C ASP A 503 -63.12 -23.77 -19.49
N ASP A 504 -62.21 -23.25 -20.36
CA ASP A 504 -62.31 -22.55 -21.67
C ASP A 504 -62.93 -21.13 -21.98
N ALA A 505 -62.14 -20.40 -22.80
CA ALA A 505 -62.47 -19.63 -24.03
C ALA A 505 -63.01 -18.15 -24.11
N GLU A 506 -62.32 -17.39 -25.00
CA GLU A 506 -62.77 -16.40 -26.03
C GLU A 506 -63.47 -15.02 -25.77
N LEU A 507 -62.73 -13.94 -26.10
CA LEU A 507 -62.95 -12.86 -27.11
C LEU A 507 -64.15 -11.86 -27.11
N GLU A 508 -63.98 -10.80 -27.95
CA GLU A 508 -64.90 -9.72 -28.40
C GLU A 508 -65.35 -8.62 -27.38
N ALA A 509 -65.92 -7.46 -27.76
CA ALA A 509 -65.53 -6.38 -28.70
C ALA A 509 -66.65 -5.29 -28.80
N ALA A 510 -66.33 -3.98 -28.82
CA ALA A 510 -67.24 -2.84 -29.15
C ALA A 510 -66.49 -1.47 -29.10
N ALA A 511 -66.88 -0.35 -29.74
CA ALA A 511 -67.71 -0.03 -30.94
C ALA A 511 -67.49 1.47 -31.33
N GLY A 512 -67.82 1.89 -32.57
CA GLY A 512 -67.72 3.30 -33.09
C GLY A 512 -69.01 4.13 -32.96
N PRO A 513 -69.39 5.05 -33.90
CA PRO A 513 -68.72 5.46 -35.17
C PRO A 513 -68.89 6.98 -35.60
N GLU A 514 -68.59 7.31 -36.89
CA GLU A 514 -69.00 8.51 -37.71
C GLU A 514 -68.44 9.92 -37.36
N GLY A 515 -68.17 10.91 -38.25
CA GLY A 515 -68.23 11.10 -39.73
C GLY A 515 -68.70 12.55 -40.10
N PRO A 516 -68.54 13.15 -41.32
CA PRO A 516 -67.75 12.81 -42.54
C PRO A 516 -67.04 14.04 -43.26
N ASP A 517 -66.77 13.91 -44.58
CA ASP A 517 -66.54 14.94 -45.65
C ASP A 517 -65.12 15.48 -46.04
N GLN A 518 -65.00 15.79 -47.36
CA GLN A 518 -63.86 16.29 -48.18
C GLN A 518 -64.42 17.42 -49.13
N PRO A 519 -63.83 17.91 -50.28
CA PRO A 519 -62.55 17.63 -50.98
C PRO A 519 -61.82 18.86 -51.62
N GLU A 520 -60.84 18.59 -52.51
CA GLU A 520 -60.24 19.46 -53.58
C GLU A 520 -59.39 20.69 -53.12
N GLY A 521 -58.35 21.15 -53.83
CA GLY A 521 -57.73 20.73 -55.12
C GLY A 521 -56.38 21.44 -55.42
N GLU A 522 -55.83 21.23 -56.63
CA GLU A 522 -54.53 21.71 -57.19
C GLU A 522 -54.32 23.25 -57.11
N VAL A 523 -53.10 23.85 -57.11
CA VAL A 523 -52.15 24.03 -58.25
C VAL A 523 -50.69 24.38 -57.82
N GLU A 524 -49.72 24.11 -58.71
CA GLU A 524 -48.31 24.60 -58.78
C GLU A 524 -48.20 25.91 -59.65
N PRO A 525 -47.01 26.50 -59.99
CA PRO A 525 -45.67 26.59 -59.35
C PRO A 525 -45.10 28.06 -59.39
N GLU A 526 -43.77 28.23 -59.47
CA GLU A 526 -42.98 29.45 -59.82
C GLU A 526 -42.86 30.62 -58.80
N ALA A 527 -41.83 31.48 -58.80
CA ALA A 527 -40.40 31.36 -59.20
C ALA A 527 -39.57 32.61 -58.78
N ALA A 528 -38.28 32.40 -58.48
CA ALA A 528 -37.12 33.31 -58.66
C ALA A 528 -37.05 34.73 -58.03
N SER A 529 -35.80 35.16 -57.76
CA SER A 529 -35.33 36.55 -57.54
C SER A 529 -35.74 37.24 -56.21
N ASP A 530 -35.03 38.25 -55.68
CA ASP A 530 -33.80 38.91 -56.17
C ASP A 530 -32.90 39.43 -55.02
N ASP A 531 -31.77 40.02 -55.42
CA ASP A 531 -30.75 40.72 -54.65
C ASP A 531 -31.27 41.69 -53.55
N THR A 532 -30.55 41.81 -52.43
CA THR A 532 -30.57 43.04 -51.60
C THR A 532 -29.29 43.20 -50.79
N ALA A 533 -28.38 44.04 -51.27
CA ALA A 533 -27.22 44.48 -50.49
C ALA A 533 -27.60 45.59 -49.49
N SER A 534 -27.08 45.49 -48.26
CA SER A 534 -26.97 46.60 -47.32
C SER A 534 -25.65 46.49 -46.55
N ALA A 535 -25.10 47.62 -46.11
CA ALA A 535 -23.80 47.73 -45.45
C ALA A 535 -23.87 48.70 -44.26
N LEU A 536 -22.85 48.62 -43.38
CA LEU A 536 -22.74 49.28 -42.06
C LEU A 536 -23.72 48.69 -41.03
N GLU A 537 -23.39 48.55 -39.74
CA GLU A 537 -22.17 48.88 -38.96
C GLU A 537 -21.95 47.79 -37.85
N PRO A 538 -20.84 47.78 -37.09
CA PRO A 538 -20.40 46.62 -36.28
C PRO A 538 -20.85 46.63 -34.79
N GLU A 539 -20.22 45.74 -34.00
CA GLU A 539 -20.34 45.50 -32.53
C GLU A 539 -21.48 44.57 -32.07
N PRO A 540 -21.35 43.86 -30.93
CA PRO A 540 -20.24 43.88 -29.94
C PRO A 540 -19.52 42.52 -29.76
N GLU A 541 -18.40 42.54 -29.02
CA GLU A 541 -17.87 41.35 -28.33
C GLU A 541 -18.73 41.08 -27.06
N PRO A 542 -19.07 39.82 -26.72
CA PRO A 542 -19.68 39.48 -25.43
C PRO A 542 -18.62 39.32 -24.33
N ASP A 543 -18.98 39.72 -23.11
CA ASP A 543 -18.12 39.66 -21.92
C ASP A 543 -17.68 38.24 -21.52
N ALA A 544 -16.61 38.17 -20.70
CA ALA A 544 -16.15 36.94 -20.07
C ALA A 544 -17.12 36.46 -18.97
N GLU A 545 -17.51 35.18 -19.03
CA GLU A 545 -18.01 34.47 -17.85
C GLU A 545 -16.85 33.94 -17.00
N ALA A 546 -17.10 33.73 -15.70
CA ALA A 546 -16.05 33.52 -14.71
C ALA A 546 -15.61 32.05 -14.58
N ASP A 547 -14.30 31.83 -14.61
CA ASP A 547 -13.64 30.58 -14.23
C ASP A 547 -13.52 30.52 -12.69
N PRO A 548 -13.84 29.40 -12.01
CA PRO A 548 -13.67 29.26 -10.58
C PRO A 548 -12.20 28.99 -10.19
N GLU A 549 -11.72 29.62 -9.11
CA GLU A 549 -10.35 29.47 -8.61
C GLU A 549 -10.08 28.05 -8.05
N PRO A 550 -8.99 27.38 -8.46
CA PRO A 550 -8.45 26.22 -7.75
C PRO A 550 -7.40 26.67 -6.72
N GLU A 551 -7.71 26.54 -5.43
CA GLU A 551 -6.69 26.58 -4.37
C GLU A 551 -5.97 25.21 -4.23
N ALA A 552 -4.74 25.23 -3.70
CA ALA A 552 -3.95 24.07 -3.25
C ALA A 552 -3.18 23.20 -4.29
N GLU A 553 -2.39 23.81 -5.19
CA GLU A 553 -1.25 23.13 -5.86
C GLU A 553 0.14 23.78 -5.61
N THR A 554 0.21 24.98 -5.05
CA THR A 554 1.43 25.82 -5.05
C THR A 554 2.58 25.34 -4.16
N GLU A 555 2.32 24.58 -3.08
CA GLU A 555 3.40 24.10 -2.19
C GLU A 555 4.30 23.04 -2.87
N VAL A 556 3.76 22.32 -3.86
CA VAL A 556 4.48 21.26 -4.60
C VAL A 556 5.38 21.87 -5.67
N ASP A 557 4.91 22.87 -6.40
CA ASP A 557 5.72 23.55 -7.42
C ASP A 557 6.86 24.37 -6.81
N ASP A 558 6.64 25.00 -5.66
CA ASP A 558 7.70 25.68 -4.88
C ASP A 558 8.75 24.69 -4.32
N LEU A 559 8.41 23.40 -4.16
CA LEU A 559 9.35 22.35 -3.79
C LEU A 559 10.18 21.92 -5.01
N PHE A 560 9.54 21.66 -6.16
CA PHE A 560 10.23 21.33 -7.40
C PHE A 560 11.11 22.47 -7.93
N ALA A 561 10.75 23.74 -7.67
CA ALA A 561 11.59 24.89 -7.97
C ALA A 561 12.91 24.88 -7.18
N ARG A 562 12.86 24.53 -5.88
CA ARG A 562 14.07 24.37 -5.03
C ARG A 562 14.95 23.21 -5.50
N ILE A 563 14.36 22.04 -5.75
CA ILE A 563 15.08 20.85 -6.23
C ILE A 563 15.80 21.12 -7.57
N ARG A 564 15.21 21.95 -8.45
CA ARG A 564 15.86 22.41 -9.69
C ARG A 564 17.07 23.33 -9.42
N ALA A 565 16.92 24.29 -8.52
CA ALA A 565 17.97 25.26 -8.19
C ALA A 565 19.19 24.61 -7.52
N ASP A 566 18.98 23.66 -6.61
CA ASP A 566 20.08 22.93 -5.94
C ASP A 566 20.86 22.06 -6.93
N ARG A 567 20.16 21.48 -7.93
CA ARG A 567 20.78 20.67 -8.98
C ARG A 567 21.65 21.50 -9.94
N GLU A 568 21.21 22.70 -10.31
CA GLU A 568 22.02 23.64 -11.09
C GLU A 568 23.26 24.13 -10.33
N GLN A 569 23.21 24.24 -8.99
CA GLN A 569 24.40 24.51 -8.16
C GLN A 569 25.36 23.31 -8.07
N ALA A 570 24.85 22.08 -8.01
CA ALA A 570 25.68 20.88 -8.05
C ALA A 570 26.41 20.72 -9.39
N GLU A 571 25.70 20.89 -10.51
CA GLU A 571 26.27 20.73 -11.86
C GLU A 571 27.28 21.83 -12.21
N SER A 572 27.13 23.06 -11.68
CA SER A 572 28.10 24.15 -11.89
C SER A 572 29.38 24.04 -11.04
N ALA A 573 29.38 23.25 -9.96
CA ALA A 573 30.58 22.97 -9.17
C ALA A 573 31.51 21.91 -9.78
N ALA A 574 31.00 21.03 -10.65
CA ALA A 574 31.74 19.90 -11.21
C ALA A 574 32.62 20.23 -12.45
N ALA A 575 32.63 21.48 -12.91
CA ALA A 575 33.12 21.84 -14.24
C ALA A 575 34.59 22.33 -14.33
N GLU A 576 35.35 22.39 -13.22
CA GLU A 576 36.66 23.09 -13.16
C GLU A 576 37.89 22.23 -12.76
N ALA A 577 38.09 21.08 -13.44
CA ALA A 577 39.39 20.50 -13.88
C ALA A 577 40.60 20.29 -12.88
N PRO A 578 41.72 19.61 -13.25
CA PRO A 578 42.04 18.87 -14.47
C PRO A 578 42.66 17.43 -14.28
N GLU A 579 42.51 16.59 -15.31
CA GLU A 579 43.42 15.47 -15.68
C GLU A 579 44.86 16.00 -16.01
N PRO A 580 45.98 15.22 -15.99
CA PRO A 580 46.05 13.91 -16.69
C PRO A 580 47.14 12.84 -16.33
N ASP A 581 47.06 11.72 -17.07
CA ASP A 581 48.17 10.94 -17.71
C ASP A 581 48.86 9.79 -16.91
N GLY A 582 49.35 8.74 -17.60
CA GLY A 582 50.36 7.86 -16.95
C GLY A 582 50.66 6.40 -17.36
N ALA A 583 49.91 5.72 -18.25
CA ALA A 583 50.30 4.48 -18.96
C ALA A 583 50.86 3.18 -18.26
N ALA A 584 50.28 2.04 -18.67
CA ALA A 584 50.95 0.76 -19.06
C ALA A 584 51.16 -0.45 -18.09
N THR A 585 50.76 -1.62 -18.63
CA THR A 585 51.29 -3.01 -18.47
C THR A 585 51.25 -3.78 -17.13
N GLY A 586 50.57 -4.94 -17.16
CA GLY A 586 51.24 -6.24 -16.86
C GLY A 586 50.51 -7.24 -15.94
N ASP A 587 50.57 -8.52 -16.33
CA ASP A 587 50.38 -9.77 -15.54
C ASP A 587 49.09 -10.02 -14.71
N GLU A 588 48.34 -11.06 -15.13
CA GLU A 588 47.78 -12.09 -14.24
C GLU A 588 48.93 -12.87 -13.51
N PRO A 589 48.74 -13.57 -12.36
CA PRO A 589 47.54 -14.37 -12.06
C PRO A 589 47.13 -14.65 -10.58
N THR A 590 45.93 -15.22 -10.44
CA THR A 590 45.51 -16.23 -9.43
C THR A 590 45.64 -15.98 -7.90
N THR A 591 44.44 -15.95 -7.27
CA THR A 591 44.04 -16.71 -6.05
C THR A 591 44.47 -16.28 -4.63
N VAL A 592 43.62 -16.73 -3.69
CA VAL A 592 43.74 -16.86 -2.23
C VAL A 592 43.10 -15.74 -1.41
N VAL A 593 42.00 -16.12 -0.75
CA VAL A 593 41.37 -15.43 0.38
C VAL A 593 42.20 -15.58 1.66
N GLU A 594 42.42 -14.48 2.38
CA GLU A 594 42.40 -14.48 3.84
C GLU A 594 42.05 -13.08 4.37
N ALA A 595 41.53 -12.99 5.58
CA ALA A 595 40.92 -11.76 6.12
C ALA A 595 41.91 -10.89 6.92
N VAL A 596 41.67 -9.58 6.92
CA VAL A 596 42.23 -8.63 7.89
C VAL A 596 41.11 -7.68 8.31
N ALA A 597 40.81 -7.62 9.61
CA ALA A 597 39.90 -6.63 10.18
C ALA A 597 40.70 -5.40 10.69
N VAL A 598 40.17 -4.20 10.46
CA VAL A 598 40.67 -2.93 11.04
C VAL A 598 39.46 -2.03 11.27
N ASP A 599 39.17 -1.71 12.53
CA ASP A 599 38.22 -0.65 12.92
C ASP A 599 38.81 0.75 12.62
N GLY A 600 37.98 1.72 12.23
CA GLY A 600 38.47 3.07 11.90
C GLY A 600 37.44 4.05 11.32
N GLU A 601 36.39 4.34 12.09
CA GLU A 601 35.44 5.47 12.00
C GLU A 601 35.52 6.44 10.79
N GLY A 602 34.44 6.49 10.00
CA GLY A 602 34.18 7.52 8.98
C GLY A 602 32.74 7.46 8.49
N GLY A 603 31.83 8.17 9.17
CA GLY A 603 30.38 8.04 8.94
C GLY A 603 29.84 8.93 7.81
N GLU A 604 29.34 8.28 6.76
CA GLU A 604 28.41 8.84 5.76
C GLU A 604 27.17 7.92 5.70
N PRO A 605 25.99 8.37 5.21
CA PRO A 605 24.72 7.82 5.65
C PRO A 605 24.48 6.37 5.22
N GLU A 606 23.97 5.60 6.17
CA GLU A 606 23.47 4.23 6.01
C GLU A 606 22.26 4.25 5.08
N VAL A 607 22.51 4.07 3.78
CA VAL A 607 21.47 3.66 2.83
C VAL A 607 21.00 2.28 3.27
N GLU A 608 19.70 2.11 3.49
CA GLU A 608 19.10 0.81 3.77
C GLU A 608 19.39 -0.13 2.58
N VAL A 609 20.44 -0.94 2.71
CA VAL A 609 20.67 -2.09 1.85
C VAL A 609 19.64 -3.12 2.29
N ALA A 610 18.43 -2.98 1.75
CA ALA A 610 17.41 -4.01 1.82
C ALA A 610 18.06 -5.35 1.45
N GLU A 611 17.90 -6.35 2.30
CA GLU A 611 18.46 -7.67 2.08
C GLU A 611 17.93 -8.16 0.71
N LYS A 612 18.82 -8.28 -0.28
CA LYS A 612 18.47 -9.02 -1.50
C LYS A 612 18.26 -10.46 -1.07
N ASP A 613 16.99 -10.85 -0.96
CA ASP A 613 16.55 -12.25 -0.97
C ASP A 613 17.27 -13.02 -2.09
N ASP A 614 17.32 -14.35 -1.97
CA ASP A 614 17.92 -15.26 -2.97
C ASP A 614 17.26 -15.10 -4.35
N ALA A 615 17.70 -14.09 -5.10
CA ALA A 615 17.14 -13.71 -6.38
C ALA A 615 17.41 -14.79 -7.41
N ASP A 616 16.36 -15.22 -8.11
CA ASP A 616 16.50 -16.08 -9.27
C ASP A 616 17.40 -15.37 -10.31
N PRO A 617 18.52 -15.96 -10.75
CA PRO A 617 19.40 -15.34 -11.75
C PRO A 617 18.68 -15.08 -13.08
N ASP A 618 17.53 -15.71 -13.32
CA ASP A 618 16.66 -15.41 -14.46
C ASP A 618 15.98 -14.05 -14.29
N THR A 619 15.54 -13.69 -13.08
CA THR A 619 14.95 -12.38 -12.77
C THR A 619 15.96 -11.25 -12.92
N ASP A 620 17.19 -11.43 -12.40
CA ASP A 620 18.28 -10.44 -12.60
C ASP A 620 18.57 -10.19 -14.10
N LEU A 621 18.38 -11.19 -14.98
CA LEU A 621 18.51 -11.03 -16.44
C LEU A 621 17.32 -10.29 -17.08
N LEU A 622 16.09 -10.50 -16.59
CA LEU A 622 14.90 -9.76 -17.02
C LEU A 622 15.00 -8.27 -16.63
N ASP A 623 15.41 -8.00 -15.39
CA ASP A 623 15.63 -6.64 -14.87
C ASP A 623 16.76 -5.93 -15.63
N LEU A 624 17.88 -6.60 -15.90
CA LEU A 624 18.99 -6.05 -16.68
C LEU A 624 18.56 -5.70 -18.12
N ARG A 625 17.71 -6.53 -18.74
CA ARG A 625 17.12 -6.24 -20.06
C ARG A 625 16.25 -5.00 -19.99
N ASP A 626 15.34 -4.91 -19.02
CA ASP A 626 14.43 -3.76 -18.89
C ASP A 626 15.17 -2.45 -18.62
N ALA A 627 16.17 -2.46 -17.73
CA ALA A 627 17.05 -1.31 -17.51
C ALA A 627 17.82 -0.91 -18.79
N THR A 628 18.06 -1.86 -19.70
CA THR A 628 18.72 -1.63 -20.99
C THR A 628 17.76 -1.09 -22.06
N THR A 629 16.48 -1.50 -22.07
CA THR A 629 15.51 -1.07 -23.10
C THR A 629 14.70 0.18 -22.72
N ASP A 630 14.41 0.41 -21.43
CA ASP A 630 13.52 1.45 -20.92
C ASP A 630 13.76 2.85 -21.53
N GLU A 631 15.00 3.35 -21.54
CA GLU A 631 15.25 4.68 -22.12
C GLU A 631 15.11 4.70 -23.66
N ILE A 632 15.38 3.59 -24.35
CA ILE A 632 15.17 3.46 -25.81
C ILE A 632 13.67 3.44 -26.12
N GLU A 633 12.87 2.71 -25.33
CA GLU A 633 11.41 2.71 -25.41
C GLU A 633 10.83 4.11 -25.17
N ARG A 634 11.31 4.81 -24.13
CA ARG A 634 10.92 6.19 -23.85
C ARG A 634 11.30 7.13 -24.98
N GLN A 635 12.49 7.00 -25.57
CA GLN A 635 12.93 7.82 -26.69
C GLN A 635 12.07 7.58 -27.94
N LEU A 636 11.85 6.31 -28.31
CA LEU A 636 10.99 5.94 -29.43
C LEU A 636 9.55 6.44 -29.21
N ALA A 637 8.94 6.17 -28.05
CA ALA A 637 7.60 6.65 -27.73
C ALA A 637 7.50 8.19 -27.75
N ARG A 638 8.51 8.92 -27.23
CA ARG A 638 8.59 10.39 -27.31
C ARG A 638 8.71 10.88 -28.76
N ARG A 639 9.52 10.21 -29.59
CA ARG A 639 9.71 10.53 -31.02
C ARG A 639 8.41 10.31 -31.81
N LEU A 640 7.76 9.18 -31.62
CA LEU A 640 6.49 8.83 -32.26
C LEU A 640 5.33 9.75 -31.81
N LYS A 641 5.26 10.15 -30.53
CA LYS A 641 4.27 11.13 -30.05
C LYS A 641 4.42 12.51 -30.71
N ARG A 642 5.64 12.89 -31.15
CA ARG A 642 5.86 14.09 -31.98
C ARG A 642 5.32 13.88 -33.40
N VAL A 643 5.70 12.80 -34.08
CA VAL A 643 5.20 12.47 -35.44
C VAL A 643 3.65 12.42 -35.48
N LEU A 644 3.02 11.77 -34.50
CA LEU A 644 1.55 11.73 -34.31
C LEU A 644 0.91 13.10 -33.98
N SER A 645 1.70 14.10 -33.60
CA SER A 645 1.25 15.47 -33.36
C SER A 645 1.45 16.35 -34.59
N ASP A 646 2.59 16.20 -35.26
CA ASP A 646 2.90 16.89 -36.51
C ASP A 646 1.93 16.44 -37.62
N GLU A 647 1.69 15.13 -37.78
CA GLU A 647 0.70 14.61 -38.71
C GLU A 647 -0.74 15.01 -38.35
N GLN A 648 -1.10 15.01 -37.06
CA GLN A 648 -2.39 15.53 -36.61
C GLN A 648 -2.58 16.99 -37.02
N ASN A 649 -1.54 17.82 -36.88
CA ASN A 649 -1.59 19.23 -37.25
C ASN A 649 -1.66 19.42 -38.78
N GLU A 650 -0.89 18.66 -39.56
CA GLU A 650 -0.95 18.64 -41.03
C GLU A 650 -2.35 18.25 -41.54
N VAL A 651 -2.92 17.14 -41.03
CA VAL A 651 -4.23 16.62 -41.43
C VAL A 651 -5.35 17.61 -41.08
N LEU A 652 -5.32 18.22 -39.89
CA LEU A 652 -6.33 19.21 -39.49
C LEU A 652 -6.19 20.56 -40.22
N ASP A 653 -4.97 20.97 -40.57
CA ASP A 653 -4.71 22.16 -41.40
C ASP A 653 -5.12 21.94 -42.87
N LEU A 654 -4.89 20.74 -43.41
CA LEU A 654 -5.29 20.39 -44.77
C LEU A 654 -6.81 20.21 -44.91
N LEU A 655 -7.47 19.66 -43.88
CA LEU A 655 -8.93 19.62 -43.75
C LEU A 655 -9.52 21.04 -43.86
N ARG A 656 -9.05 21.97 -43.00
CA ARG A 656 -9.44 23.39 -42.98
C ARG A 656 -9.22 24.16 -44.29
N ARG A 657 -8.23 23.75 -45.08
CA ARG A 657 -7.87 24.41 -46.34
C ARG A 657 -8.66 23.89 -47.54
N THR A 658 -9.24 22.69 -47.44
CA THR A 658 -9.88 22.01 -48.57
C THR A 658 -11.38 22.30 -48.58
N ARG A 659 -11.83 23.09 -49.56
CA ARG A 659 -13.22 23.57 -49.63
C ARG A 659 -14.20 22.47 -50.04
N GLY A 660 -15.20 22.22 -49.20
CA GLY A 660 -16.31 21.31 -49.48
C GLY A 660 -16.46 20.30 -48.34
N ASN A 661 -16.83 19.07 -48.70
CA ASN A 661 -16.65 17.91 -47.82
C ASN A 661 -15.49 17.07 -48.41
N PRO A 662 -14.25 17.25 -47.96
CA PRO A 662 -13.08 16.64 -48.58
C PRO A 662 -12.98 15.15 -48.26
N GLY A 663 -12.56 14.36 -49.24
CA GLY A 663 -12.39 12.91 -49.07
C GLY A 663 -11.09 12.55 -48.33
N ALA A 664 -11.05 11.36 -47.70
CA ALA A 664 -9.86 10.88 -46.99
C ALA A 664 -8.57 10.93 -47.85
N SER A 665 -8.69 10.64 -49.15
CA SER A 665 -7.59 10.69 -50.12
C SER A 665 -7.10 12.10 -50.49
N GLU A 666 -7.81 13.15 -50.09
CA GLU A 666 -7.43 14.56 -50.31
C GLU A 666 -6.73 15.17 -49.09
N VAL A 667 -6.91 14.57 -47.91
CA VAL A 667 -6.45 15.10 -46.61
C VAL A 667 -5.40 14.23 -45.94
N LEU A 668 -5.42 12.90 -46.17
CA LEU A 668 -4.42 11.97 -45.63
C LEU A 668 -3.24 11.79 -46.60
N PRO A 669 -2.02 11.54 -46.10
CA PRO A 669 -0.88 11.17 -46.95
C PRO A 669 -1.14 9.89 -47.75
N SER A 670 -0.39 9.67 -48.84
CA SER A 670 -0.40 8.39 -49.56
C SER A 670 0.00 7.24 -48.62
N GLU A 671 -0.42 6.00 -48.90
CA GLU A 671 -0.07 4.87 -48.02
C GLU A 671 1.45 4.65 -47.95
N ASP A 672 2.14 4.77 -49.08
CA ASP A 672 3.61 4.69 -49.16
C ASP A 672 4.29 5.79 -48.33
N ASP A 673 3.85 7.06 -48.42
CA ASP A 673 4.42 8.17 -47.64
C ASP A 673 4.15 8.00 -46.14
N HIS A 674 2.95 7.52 -45.79
CA HIS A 674 2.53 7.26 -44.42
C HIS A 674 3.38 6.15 -43.79
N LEU A 675 3.60 5.03 -44.50
CA LEU A 675 4.49 3.95 -44.09
C LEU A 675 5.95 4.42 -43.99
N ALA A 676 6.44 5.16 -44.98
CA ALA A 676 7.80 5.68 -45.01
C ALA A 676 8.09 6.64 -43.84
N ARG A 677 7.11 7.47 -43.45
CA ARG A 677 7.18 8.37 -42.29
C ARG A 677 7.42 7.62 -40.99
N TYR A 678 6.58 6.63 -40.66
CA TYR A 678 6.75 5.86 -39.41
C TYR A 678 7.97 4.94 -39.43
N THR A 679 8.30 4.35 -40.59
CA THR A 679 9.53 3.54 -40.75
C THR A 679 10.78 4.39 -40.47
N THR A 680 10.86 5.58 -41.09
CA THR A 680 12.00 6.49 -40.92
C THR A 680 12.11 7.02 -39.49
N ALA A 681 10.97 7.27 -38.83
CA ALA A 681 10.96 7.70 -37.44
C ALA A 681 11.51 6.64 -36.48
N ALA A 682 11.13 5.36 -36.65
CA ALA A 682 11.53 4.29 -35.72
C ALA A 682 12.97 3.77 -35.92
N LEU A 683 13.52 3.87 -37.14
CA LEU A 683 14.81 3.27 -37.51
C LEU A 683 15.98 3.63 -36.58
N GLU A 684 16.04 4.87 -36.06
CA GLU A 684 17.12 5.32 -35.20
C GLU A 684 17.13 4.58 -33.85
N ASP A 685 15.98 4.58 -33.15
CA ASP A 685 15.85 3.96 -31.83
C ASP A 685 15.85 2.42 -31.93
N LEU A 686 15.30 1.84 -33.00
CA LEU A 686 15.39 0.39 -33.25
C LEU A 686 16.84 -0.06 -33.55
N THR A 687 17.66 0.78 -34.18
CA THR A 687 19.10 0.48 -34.36
C THR A 687 19.89 0.64 -33.06
N ALA A 688 19.41 1.46 -32.12
CA ALA A 688 19.95 1.50 -30.76
C ALA A 688 19.57 0.23 -29.97
N ALA A 689 18.31 -0.22 -30.05
CA ALA A 689 17.84 -1.44 -29.41
C ALA A 689 18.60 -2.69 -29.89
N GLU A 690 18.80 -2.83 -31.21
CA GLU A 690 19.61 -3.90 -31.81
C GLU A 690 21.04 -3.91 -31.27
N ARG A 691 21.70 -2.75 -31.23
CA ARG A 691 23.06 -2.62 -30.68
C ARG A 691 23.13 -2.94 -29.18
N ALA A 692 22.10 -2.59 -28.43
CA ALA A 692 22.01 -2.88 -27.00
C ALA A 692 21.88 -4.39 -26.76
N GLY A 693 20.97 -5.07 -27.49
CA GLY A 693 20.84 -6.53 -27.43
C GLY A 693 22.10 -7.25 -27.93
N ALA A 694 22.74 -6.74 -28.99
CA ALA A 694 24.00 -7.26 -29.49
C ALA A 694 25.17 -7.12 -28.48
N GLY A 695 25.05 -6.22 -27.50
CA GLY A 695 26.00 -6.02 -26.41
C GLY A 695 25.58 -6.63 -25.06
N PHE A 696 24.46 -7.36 -25.00
CA PHE A 696 23.85 -7.77 -23.73
C PHE A 696 24.67 -8.82 -22.95
N TYR A 697 25.34 -9.72 -23.68
CA TYR A 697 26.20 -10.77 -23.10
C TYR A 697 27.71 -10.54 -23.34
N GLY A 698 28.13 -9.33 -23.75
CA GLY A 698 29.53 -9.01 -24.01
C GLY A 698 29.74 -7.87 -25.02
N ASP A 699 30.95 -7.72 -25.56
CA ASP A 699 31.28 -6.66 -26.54
C ASP A 699 30.44 -6.77 -27.82
N ALA A 700 29.60 -5.76 -28.08
CA ALA A 700 28.76 -5.70 -29.28
C ALA A 700 29.59 -5.76 -30.59
N PRO A 701 29.27 -6.67 -31.53
CA PRO A 701 29.97 -6.75 -32.80
C PRO A 701 29.97 -5.45 -33.61
N ARG A 702 31.06 -5.19 -34.34
CA ARG A 702 31.21 -3.98 -35.20
C ARG A 702 30.22 -3.91 -36.38
N ARG A 703 29.45 -4.97 -36.62
CA ARG A 703 28.43 -5.06 -37.66
C ARG A 703 27.07 -5.20 -36.96
N THR A 704 26.17 -4.28 -37.25
CA THR A 704 24.75 -4.39 -36.89
C THR A 704 24.04 -5.36 -37.82
N ALA A 705 22.94 -5.94 -37.34
CA ALA A 705 21.88 -6.46 -38.18
C ALA A 705 21.22 -5.30 -38.99
N ASP A 706 20.39 -5.66 -39.97
CA ASP A 706 19.44 -4.71 -40.57
C ASP A 706 18.09 -4.89 -39.86
N VAL A 707 17.54 -3.79 -39.35
CA VAL A 707 16.23 -3.73 -38.67
C VAL A 707 15.20 -2.92 -39.46
N ARG A 708 15.46 -2.65 -40.75
CA ARG A 708 14.50 -1.94 -41.63
C ARG A 708 13.22 -2.73 -41.85
N ASP A 709 13.29 -4.05 -41.86
CA ASP A 709 12.12 -4.94 -41.87
C ASP A 709 11.29 -4.76 -40.59
N VAL A 710 11.89 -4.82 -39.40
CA VAL A 710 11.24 -4.53 -38.09
C VAL A 710 10.60 -3.14 -38.09
N GLY A 711 11.31 -2.11 -38.58
CA GLY A 711 10.78 -0.75 -38.70
C GLY A 711 9.64 -0.61 -39.71
N SER A 712 9.65 -1.42 -40.78
CA SER A 712 8.59 -1.46 -41.79
C SER A 712 7.35 -2.20 -41.29
N GLU A 713 7.52 -3.25 -40.47
CA GLU A 713 6.43 -3.98 -39.83
C GLU A 713 5.77 -3.16 -38.72
N PHE A 714 6.58 -2.47 -37.92
CA PHE A 714 6.12 -1.42 -37.00
C PHE A 714 5.24 -0.40 -37.73
N ALA A 715 5.75 0.18 -38.83
CA ALA A 715 5.01 1.14 -39.62
C ALA A 715 3.72 0.54 -40.20
N ALA A 716 3.78 -0.67 -40.76
CA ALA A 716 2.61 -1.35 -41.32
C ALA A 716 1.53 -1.65 -40.26
N THR A 717 1.92 -1.96 -39.03
CA THR A 717 0.99 -2.18 -37.91
C THR A 717 0.38 -0.88 -37.41
N MET A 718 1.20 0.16 -37.24
CA MET A 718 0.77 1.52 -36.87
C MET A 718 -0.23 2.09 -37.90
N VAL A 719 0.21 2.17 -39.16
CA VAL A 719 -0.56 2.80 -40.24
C VAL A 719 -1.86 2.06 -40.49
N ARG A 720 -1.88 0.72 -40.51
CA ARG A 720 -3.11 -0.06 -40.71
C ARG A 720 -4.18 0.25 -39.66
N GLN A 721 -3.81 0.43 -38.39
CA GLN A 721 -4.77 0.73 -37.32
C GLN A 721 -5.17 2.21 -37.24
N ILE A 722 -4.28 3.14 -37.59
CA ILE A 722 -4.57 4.59 -37.63
C ILE A 722 -5.39 4.92 -38.89
N ARG A 723 -4.87 4.57 -40.06
CA ARG A 723 -5.43 4.92 -41.38
C ARG A 723 -6.87 4.43 -41.52
N GLY A 724 -7.12 3.15 -41.23
CA GLY A 724 -8.46 2.55 -41.24
C GLY A 724 -9.42 3.05 -40.14
N ARG A 725 -9.01 4.01 -39.30
CA ARG A 725 -9.89 4.80 -38.42
C ARG A 725 -10.05 6.24 -38.90
N LEU A 726 -9.00 6.84 -39.45
CA LEU A 726 -9.08 8.16 -40.09
C LEU A 726 -9.97 8.12 -41.33
N GLU A 727 -9.84 7.11 -42.19
CA GLU A 727 -10.68 6.92 -43.38
C GLU A 727 -12.17 6.80 -43.01
N ARG A 728 -12.50 5.99 -41.99
CA ARG A 728 -13.87 5.92 -41.45
C ARG A 728 -14.38 7.27 -40.92
N ALA A 729 -13.52 8.08 -40.29
CA ALA A 729 -13.89 9.42 -39.84
C ALA A 729 -14.22 10.40 -40.99
N PHE A 730 -13.93 10.06 -42.25
CA PHE A 730 -14.52 10.71 -43.43
C PHE A 730 -15.75 9.94 -43.94
N ASP A 731 -15.73 8.60 -43.95
CA ASP A 731 -16.83 7.77 -44.48
C ASP A 731 -18.15 7.91 -43.70
N ASP A 732 -18.14 8.13 -42.38
CA ASP A 732 -19.40 8.33 -41.62
C ASP A 732 -20.09 9.67 -41.98
N GLY A 733 -19.46 10.54 -42.79
CA GLY A 733 -19.93 11.89 -43.11
C GLY A 733 -19.72 12.89 -41.98
N GLY A 734 -20.47 14.01 -42.00
CA GLY A 734 -20.40 15.10 -41.04
C GLY A 734 -19.77 16.39 -41.58
N ASP A 735 -19.67 17.42 -40.73
CA ASP A 735 -19.00 18.70 -41.05
C ASP A 735 -17.49 18.71 -40.70
N GLU A 736 -16.79 19.81 -41.03
CA GLU A 736 -15.35 19.96 -40.76
C GLU A 736 -14.99 19.78 -39.26
N ASN A 737 -15.88 20.20 -38.36
CA ASN A 737 -15.70 20.10 -36.93
C ASN A 737 -15.91 18.66 -36.46
N GLU A 738 -16.99 18.01 -36.89
CA GLU A 738 -17.33 16.61 -36.55
C GLU A 738 -16.29 15.61 -37.09
N VAL A 739 -15.77 15.83 -38.31
CA VAL A 739 -14.63 15.07 -38.87
C VAL A 739 -13.37 15.39 -38.07
N GLY A 740 -13.08 16.66 -37.82
CA GLY A 740 -11.92 17.11 -37.05
C GLY A 740 -11.89 16.58 -35.61
N GLU A 741 -13.04 16.40 -34.95
CA GLU A 741 -13.13 15.84 -33.61
C GLU A 741 -12.84 14.35 -33.56
N ARG A 742 -13.37 13.55 -34.51
CA ARG A 742 -13.02 12.12 -34.63
C ARG A 742 -11.54 11.93 -34.95
N ILE A 743 -10.97 12.77 -35.80
CA ILE A 743 -9.52 12.80 -36.06
C ILE A 743 -8.75 13.14 -34.77
N ARG A 744 -9.17 14.16 -34.01
CA ARG A 744 -8.56 14.52 -32.72
C ARG A 744 -8.64 13.39 -31.69
N ALA A 745 -9.77 12.69 -31.60
CA ALA A 745 -9.97 11.56 -30.71
C ALA A 745 -9.05 10.38 -31.07
N CYS A 746 -8.96 10.03 -32.36
CA CYS A 746 -8.10 8.94 -32.83
C CYS A 746 -6.62 9.18 -32.47
N TYR A 747 -6.07 10.35 -32.81
CA TYR A 747 -4.68 10.71 -32.47
C TYR A 747 -4.46 10.87 -30.95
N ARG A 748 -5.47 11.26 -30.17
CA ARG A 748 -5.37 11.34 -28.70
C ARG A 748 -5.25 9.95 -28.08
N GLU A 749 -6.10 9.01 -28.48
CA GLU A 749 -6.05 7.62 -28.03
C GLU A 749 -4.67 6.98 -28.32
N TRP A 750 -4.16 7.17 -29.54
CA TRP A 750 -2.83 6.70 -29.92
C TRP A 750 -1.71 7.32 -29.08
N LYS A 751 -1.70 8.64 -28.89
CA LYS A 751 -0.64 9.33 -28.14
C LYS A 751 -0.67 9.05 -26.63
N THR A 752 -1.83 8.75 -26.06
CA THR A 752 -1.97 8.46 -24.62
C THR A 752 -1.79 6.97 -24.32
N GLN A 753 -2.49 6.08 -25.03
CA GLN A 753 -2.63 4.67 -24.64
C GLN A 753 -1.72 3.74 -25.46
N ARG A 754 -1.89 3.68 -26.79
CA ARG A 754 -1.33 2.58 -27.60
C ARG A 754 0.16 2.68 -27.96
N ILE A 755 0.72 3.90 -28.01
CA ILE A 755 2.05 4.11 -28.60
C ILE A 755 3.21 3.65 -27.71
N ALA A 756 3.00 3.54 -26.40
CA ALA A 756 4.02 3.04 -25.48
C ALA A 756 4.22 1.53 -25.67
N ASP A 757 3.14 0.75 -25.60
CA ASP A 757 3.17 -0.71 -25.73
C ASP A 757 3.66 -1.14 -27.12
N THR A 758 3.25 -0.40 -28.15
CA THR A 758 3.74 -0.63 -29.53
C THR A 758 5.24 -0.32 -29.64
N ALA A 759 5.73 0.75 -29.02
CA ALA A 759 7.17 1.04 -28.99
C ALA A 759 7.96 -0.05 -28.25
N ARG A 760 7.48 -0.49 -27.06
CA ARG A 760 8.05 -1.59 -26.27
C ARG A 760 8.20 -2.87 -27.09
N HIS A 761 7.11 -3.33 -27.71
CA HIS A 761 7.10 -4.57 -28.48
C HIS A 761 8.15 -4.60 -29.61
N TYR A 762 8.27 -3.51 -30.40
CA TYR A 762 9.25 -3.46 -31.50
C TYR A 762 10.68 -3.16 -31.01
N VAL A 763 10.88 -2.49 -29.87
CA VAL A 763 12.20 -2.42 -29.21
C VAL A 763 12.65 -3.80 -28.75
N ILE A 764 11.78 -4.60 -28.11
CA ILE A 764 12.08 -5.99 -27.74
C ILE A 764 12.40 -6.85 -28.98
N ALA A 765 11.72 -6.65 -30.10
CA ALA A 765 12.01 -7.35 -31.36
C ALA A 765 13.42 -7.00 -31.92
N ALA A 766 13.76 -5.71 -31.99
CA ALA A 766 15.07 -5.27 -32.46
C ALA A 766 16.20 -5.70 -31.51
N PHE A 767 15.98 -5.59 -30.19
CA PHE A 767 16.90 -6.05 -29.15
C PHE A 767 17.15 -7.56 -29.24
N SER A 768 16.08 -8.37 -29.30
CA SER A 768 16.20 -9.84 -29.35
C SER A 768 16.89 -10.32 -30.62
N ARG A 769 16.70 -9.62 -31.75
CA ARG A 769 17.48 -9.85 -32.97
C ARG A 769 18.96 -9.52 -32.78
N GLY A 770 19.28 -8.45 -32.06
CA GLY A 770 20.65 -8.11 -31.66
C GLY A 770 21.32 -9.25 -30.88
N VAL A 771 20.65 -9.75 -29.84
CA VAL A 771 21.10 -10.92 -29.05
C VAL A 771 21.32 -12.14 -29.96
N ALA A 772 20.34 -12.45 -30.83
CA ALA A 772 20.40 -13.59 -31.74
C ALA A 772 21.54 -13.50 -32.76
N GLU A 773 21.73 -12.34 -33.40
CA GLU A 773 22.74 -12.12 -34.44
C GLU A 773 24.17 -11.99 -33.87
N ALA A 774 24.33 -11.42 -32.67
CA ALA A 774 25.65 -11.27 -32.04
C ALA A 774 26.27 -12.58 -31.51
N ALA A 775 25.43 -13.56 -31.14
CA ALA A 775 25.90 -14.83 -30.59
C ALA A 775 26.81 -15.62 -31.56
N PRO A 776 27.79 -16.40 -31.05
CA PRO A 776 28.67 -17.22 -31.88
C PRO A 776 27.95 -18.25 -32.77
N ASP A 777 28.56 -18.59 -33.91
CA ASP A 777 28.10 -19.69 -34.76
C ASP A 777 28.11 -21.02 -33.98
N GLY A 778 26.94 -21.65 -33.87
CA GLY A 778 26.77 -22.90 -33.10
C GLY A 778 26.37 -22.71 -31.64
N ALA A 779 26.16 -21.47 -31.16
CA ALA A 779 25.52 -21.20 -29.88
C ALA A 779 24.07 -21.72 -29.84
N SER A 780 23.60 -22.02 -28.62
CA SER A 780 22.19 -22.31 -28.34
C SER A 780 21.60 -21.25 -27.41
N PHE A 781 20.29 -21.04 -27.53
CA PHE A 781 19.50 -20.19 -26.65
C PHE A 781 18.43 -21.02 -25.96
N ARG A 782 18.10 -20.66 -24.72
CA ARG A 782 16.80 -20.97 -24.14
C ARG A 782 15.91 -19.74 -24.19
N TRP A 783 14.61 -19.95 -24.31
CA TRP A 783 13.61 -18.90 -24.15
C TRP A 783 13.33 -18.72 -22.66
N LEU A 784 13.58 -17.53 -22.13
CA LEU A 784 13.21 -17.13 -20.77
C LEU A 784 11.91 -16.33 -20.85
N VAL A 785 10.86 -16.86 -20.21
CA VAL A 785 9.54 -16.22 -20.18
C VAL A 785 9.55 -15.01 -19.26
N ASP A 786 9.04 -13.89 -19.77
CA ASP A 786 8.58 -12.78 -18.97
C ASP A 786 7.05 -12.85 -18.99
N HIS A 787 6.45 -13.22 -17.85
CA HIS A 787 4.99 -13.35 -17.73
C HIS A 787 4.28 -12.00 -17.56
N GLY A 788 4.99 -10.91 -17.22
CA GLY A 788 4.40 -9.61 -16.91
C GLY A 788 3.14 -9.71 -16.05
N ASP A 789 2.04 -9.15 -16.53
CA ASP A 789 0.71 -9.22 -15.91
C ASP A 789 -0.16 -10.41 -16.40
N ALA A 790 0.31 -11.24 -17.35
CA ALA A 790 -0.51 -12.27 -18.00
C ALA A 790 0.29 -13.46 -18.57
N ALA A 791 -0.09 -14.68 -18.18
CA ALA A 791 0.48 -15.91 -18.73
C ALA A 791 0.33 -16.01 -20.27
N ALA A 792 1.36 -16.53 -20.93
CA ALA A 792 1.54 -16.45 -22.37
C ALA A 792 1.89 -17.83 -22.95
N PRO A 793 0.89 -18.66 -23.32
CA PRO A 793 1.10 -20.07 -23.69
C PRO A 793 2.14 -20.27 -24.81
N ASP A 794 2.16 -19.39 -25.81
CA ASP A 794 3.14 -19.41 -26.92
C ASP A 794 4.58 -19.23 -26.41
N CYS A 795 4.78 -18.44 -25.35
CA CYS A 795 6.08 -18.24 -24.73
C CYS A 795 6.46 -19.42 -23.80
N ASP A 796 5.48 -19.99 -23.12
CA ASP A 796 5.65 -21.16 -22.25
C ASP A 796 6.06 -22.39 -23.09
N ASP A 797 5.39 -22.64 -24.23
CA ASP A 797 5.76 -23.67 -25.20
C ASP A 797 7.18 -23.46 -25.77
N ASN A 798 7.59 -22.21 -25.98
CA ASN A 798 8.95 -21.89 -26.41
C ASN A 798 10.01 -22.11 -25.31
N ALA A 799 9.68 -21.90 -24.03
CA ALA A 799 10.57 -22.23 -22.92
C ALA A 799 10.69 -23.74 -22.70
N LEU A 800 9.60 -24.51 -22.90
CA LEU A 800 9.59 -25.98 -22.82
C LEU A 800 10.51 -26.66 -23.86
N ALA A 801 10.94 -25.95 -24.91
CA ALA A 801 11.93 -26.43 -25.86
C ALA A 801 13.35 -26.57 -25.26
N GLY A 802 13.65 -25.85 -24.18
CA GLY A 802 15.00 -25.78 -23.63
C GLY A 802 15.98 -25.09 -24.57
N ALA A 803 17.14 -25.72 -24.82
CA ALA A 803 18.23 -25.13 -25.61
C ALA A 803 18.08 -25.41 -27.13
N VAL A 804 17.57 -24.43 -27.88
CA VAL A 804 17.44 -24.44 -29.35
C VAL A 804 18.67 -23.77 -29.98
N ARG A 805 19.18 -24.26 -31.12
CA ARG A 805 20.37 -23.65 -31.76
C ARG A 805 20.04 -22.33 -32.46
N LYS A 806 21.02 -21.44 -32.52
CA LYS A 806 20.97 -20.24 -33.38
C LYS A 806 20.57 -20.60 -34.82
N GLY A 807 19.40 -20.10 -35.26
CA GLY A 807 18.86 -20.32 -36.60
C GLY A 807 17.97 -21.54 -36.78
N GLU A 808 17.77 -22.36 -35.74
CA GLU A 808 16.65 -23.30 -35.62
C GLU A 808 15.46 -22.54 -34.99
N THR A 809 14.22 -22.91 -35.34
CA THR A 809 12.99 -22.27 -34.80
C THR A 809 12.55 -22.92 -33.50
N PHE A 810 12.04 -22.11 -32.56
CA PHE A 810 11.31 -22.58 -31.39
C PHE A 810 9.93 -23.17 -31.80
N PRO A 811 9.23 -23.92 -30.92
CA PRO A 811 7.97 -24.60 -31.21
C PRO A 811 6.85 -23.78 -31.89
N THR A 812 6.70 -22.49 -31.57
CA THR A 812 5.74 -21.59 -32.23
C THR A 812 6.09 -21.31 -33.70
N GLY A 813 7.35 -21.53 -34.09
CA GLY A 813 7.93 -21.12 -35.37
C GLY A 813 8.85 -19.89 -35.28
N ASP A 814 8.93 -19.23 -34.12
CA ASP A 814 9.75 -18.04 -33.92
C ASP A 814 11.25 -18.33 -33.82
N LEU A 815 12.07 -17.34 -34.17
CA LEU A 815 13.54 -17.40 -34.04
C LEU A 815 14.06 -16.67 -32.79
N CYS A 816 13.31 -15.68 -32.31
CA CYS A 816 13.57 -14.91 -31.10
C CYS A 816 12.26 -14.24 -30.64
N PRO A 817 12.18 -13.73 -29.39
CA PRO A 817 11.08 -12.87 -28.97
C PRO A 817 10.98 -11.60 -29.85
N PRO A 818 9.80 -10.96 -29.92
CA PRO A 818 8.52 -11.34 -29.32
C PRO A 818 7.74 -12.38 -30.15
N ALA A 819 7.16 -13.41 -29.51
CA ALA A 819 6.27 -14.37 -30.18
C ALA A 819 4.85 -13.81 -30.47
N HIS A 820 4.40 -12.85 -29.66
CA HIS A 820 3.08 -12.22 -29.79
C HIS A 820 3.12 -10.73 -29.41
N PRO A 821 2.11 -9.91 -29.78
CA PRO A 821 1.98 -8.54 -29.30
C PRO A 821 2.04 -8.48 -27.78
N GLY A 822 2.87 -7.60 -27.23
CA GLY A 822 3.11 -7.47 -25.79
C GLY A 822 4.05 -8.50 -25.16
N CYS A 823 4.54 -9.51 -25.90
CA CYS A 823 5.58 -10.43 -25.40
C CYS A 823 6.85 -9.65 -25.03
N ARG A 824 7.37 -9.92 -23.82
CA ARG A 824 8.60 -9.30 -23.27
C ARG A 824 9.75 -10.30 -23.08
N CYS A 825 9.61 -11.55 -23.55
CA CYS A 825 10.57 -12.62 -23.25
C CYS A 825 12.02 -12.33 -23.70
N LEU A 826 12.98 -13.07 -23.14
CA LEU A 826 14.42 -12.90 -23.38
C LEU A 826 15.03 -14.19 -23.94
N LEU A 827 15.98 -14.08 -24.89
CA LEU A 827 16.86 -15.20 -25.24
C LEU A 827 18.05 -15.24 -24.28
N VAL A 828 18.22 -16.35 -23.57
CA VAL A 828 19.38 -16.57 -22.72
C VAL A 828 20.34 -17.55 -23.40
N LEU A 829 21.60 -17.13 -23.55
CA LEU A 829 22.66 -17.99 -24.08
C LEU A 829 22.89 -19.20 -23.16
N VAL A 830 23.00 -20.37 -23.77
CA VAL A 830 23.34 -21.63 -23.09
C VAL A 830 24.70 -22.09 -23.61
N ASP A 831 25.67 -22.22 -22.71
CA ASP A 831 27.02 -22.69 -23.05
C ASP A 831 26.99 -24.07 -23.72
N ALA A 832 27.75 -24.20 -24.81
CA ALA A 832 27.89 -25.45 -25.53
C ALA A 832 28.76 -26.44 -24.73
N THR A 833 28.10 -27.44 -24.15
CA THR A 833 28.68 -28.51 -23.31
C THR A 833 29.09 -29.76 -24.09
#